data_AF-A0A6A5VLB7-F1
#
_entry.id   AF-A0A6A5VLB7-F1
#
_cell.length_a   1.000
_cell.length_b   1.000
_cell.length_c   1.000
_cell.angle_alpha   90.00
_cell.angle_beta   90.00
_cell.angle_gamma   90.00
#
_symmetry.space_group_name_H-M   'P 1'
#
loop_
_entity.id
_entity.type
_entity.pdbx_description
1 polymer ?
#
loop_
_entity_poly.entity_id
_entity_poly.type
_entity_poly.pdbx_seq_one_letter_code
_entity_poly.pdbx_strand_id
1 'polypeptide(L)'
;MAVCATCTGLQKHLKDPAQDIATGTSSVRWMNATLAHLRASSGGCRACALILNGVLLYHGRFATVKEDKIKVIAESFHSDRTKTLQEHLSVEIRWQEHQDECGDSDDEHEHEESYPDLKLEFFADEYGQSAFSAVGRGRPIITNPLHEAGIRTIRNVLDQCNVEHSLCSDRKAGVLPRRVLDLSQEPSKGIRLLEAESNKTAQDRPEYLALSYCWGIGRGVPQTTTKTLGAHKKNVLWSSLPKAFQEAVLLTRALGVRYLWIDSLCIVQDDPSDKLRTSLELDSIFGNALLTIAATSAVDPSQGVVAPQIQTFKLQATDSKRTLSKIYVREQPSHYSFKAPFSPGSHMNDWELPFNTSKQANAQTPLLRRAWAFAERLISPRVLHFTSSEMILECREGFLCECGRIADSTYDSRTTDSVKQEFASLTTRSGKREPNKRTDSLVSQFAATSLTNDVGTASATSALELWSYIVTEYTARNLTHDEDRLLAIAGVAKILSPVTNAGYIAGHWTSSTLGLLWYPNEGTHCRRPKQVLGRNTPSWSWASVEGSPIFFDNSSAIDLACSATFPVNGSQSRIFSPASGDTVELSAAMATDVTFSEDAPNEYLLTRNGISVEFQPDVIPIRGEDMVKSGETLVCVLVSMSFRSSILGIVLKKMRTKSPAYRRVGRLECYECLRVGKEDDPEDAEALFEHWFPEVDDMTQLDERPRQTFKII
;
A
#
# COMPACT_ATOMS: atom_id res chain seq x y z
N MET A 1 42.60 27.91 19.94
CA MET A 1 41.73 26.82 20.46
C MET A 1 41.62 25.74 19.41
N ALA A 2 42.11 24.54 19.77
CA ALA A 2 42.22 23.34 18.95
C ALA A 2 40.87 22.80 18.48
N VAL A 3 40.88 22.08 17.35
CA VAL A 3 39.74 21.28 16.86
C VAL A 3 39.38 20.26 17.95
N CYS A 4 38.12 20.23 18.38
CA CYS A 4 37.67 19.21 19.32
C CYS A 4 37.65 17.86 18.62
N ALA A 5 38.39 16.88 19.16
CA ALA A 5 38.48 15.53 18.59
C ALA A 5 37.11 14.82 18.56
N THR A 6 36.25 15.07 19.54
CA THR A 6 34.93 14.42 19.66
C THR A 6 33.95 14.81 18.56
N CYS A 7 33.96 16.08 18.11
CA CYS A 7 33.02 16.59 17.10
C CYS A 7 33.70 17.05 15.81
N THR A 8 34.94 16.60 15.57
CA THR A 8 35.78 16.89 14.39
C THR A 8 35.78 18.36 13.92
N GLY A 9 35.58 19.31 14.85
CA GLY A 9 35.57 20.74 14.53
C GLY A 9 34.28 21.28 13.92
N LEU A 10 33.11 20.69 14.20
CA LEU A 10 31.75 21.16 13.82
C LEU A 10 31.52 22.69 13.93
N GLN A 11 32.21 23.35 14.86
CA GLN A 11 32.09 24.79 15.09
C GLN A 11 33.00 25.65 14.20
N LYS A 12 34.06 25.11 13.59
CA LYS A 12 35.22 25.90 13.13
C LYS A 12 35.68 25.75 11.68
N HIS A 13 34.97 25.02 10.83
CA HIS A 13 35.33 24.95 9.42
C HIS A 13 34.16 25.22 8.48
N LEU A 14 34.27 26.31 7.72
CA LEU A 14 33.89 26.35 6.31
C LEU A 14 34.70 25.23 5.64
N LYS A 15 34.07 24.14 5.24
CA LYS A 15 34.63 23.31 4.17
C LYS A 15 34.38 24.08 2.87
N ASP A 16 35.45 24.28 2.11
CA ASP A 16 35.32 24.61 0.70
C ASP A 16 34.67 23.39 0.02
N PRO A 17 33.44 23.51 -0.52
CA PRO A 17 32.73 22.37 -1.10
C PRO A 17 33.48 21.75 -2.30
N ALA A 18 34.56 22.37 -2.79
CA ALA A 18 35.35 21.89 -3.91
C ALA A 18 36.29 20.69 -3.61
N GLN A 19 36.66 20.42 -2.35
CA GLN A 19 37.65 19.36 -2.03
C GLN A 19 37.06 17.96 -1.81
N ASP A 20 35.79 17.83 -1.41
CA ASP A 20 35.17 16.51 -1.12
C ASP A 20 34.44 15.90 -2.32
N ILE A 21 34.25 16.66 -3.42
CA ILE A 21 33.72 16.15 -4.70
C ILE A 21 34.62 15.02 -5.26
N ALA A 22 35.87 14.94 -4.80
CA ALA A 22 36.81 13.88 -5.17
C ALA A 22 36.55 12.51 -4.51
N THR A 23 35.65 12.40 -3.51
CA THR A 23 35.45 11.15 -2.74
C THR A 23 34.07 10.49 -2.90
N GLY A 24 33.13 11.10 -3.64
CA GLY A 24 31.83 10.49 -3.94
C GLY A 24 30.90 10.24 -2.74
N THR A 25 31.22 10.73 -1.54
CA THR A 25 30.39 10.52 -0.33
C THR A 25 29.37 11.65 -0.14
N SER A 26 28.08 11.30 -0.05
CA SER A 26 26.94 12.24 0.04
C SER A 26 26.75 12.87 1.42
N SER A 27 27.40 12.34 2.47
CA SER A 27 27.27 12.76 3.86
C SER A 27 28.62 12.98 4.55
N VAL A 28 28.68 13.95 5.48
CA VAL A 28 29.83 14.22 6.35
C VAL A 28 29.51 13.82 7.77
N ARG A 29 30.29 12.87 8.32
CA ARG A 29 30.20 12.44 9.72
C ARG A 29 31.05 13.32 10.64
N TRP A 30 30.40 14.00 11.58
CA TRP A 30 31.02 14.93 12.51
C TRP A 30 31.31 14.33 13.89
N MET A 31 30.50 13.36 14.31
CA MET A 31 30.60 12.74 15.62
C MET A 31 30.20 11.28 15.56
N ASN A 32 30.90 10.45 16.31
CA ASN A 32 30.52 9.09 16.67
C ASN A 32 31.11 8.81 18.05
N ALA A 33 30.32 9.03 19.10
CA ALA A 33 30.78 8.98 20.49
C ALA A 33 29.69 8.43 21.41
N THR A 34 30.07 7.96 22.60
CA THR A 34 29.08 7.63 23.64
C THR A 34 28.55 8.90 24.30
N LEU A 35 27.36 8.83 24.90
CA LEU A 35 26.77 9.95 25.63
C LEU A 35 27.67 10.41 26.78
N ALA A 36 28.34 9.47 27.46
CA ALA A 36 29.32 9.78 28.52
C ALA A 36 30.52 10.58 27.99
N HIS A 37 31.07 10.20 26.83
CA HIS A 37 32.19 10.92 26.22
C HIS A 37 31.76 12.30 25.70
N LEU A 38 30.56 12.39 25.10
CA LEU A 38 29.96 13.66 24.70
C LEU A 38 29.79 14.62 25.90
N ARG A 39 29.32 14.10 27.04
CA ARG A 39 29.18 14.84 28.29
C ARG A 39 30.52 15.37 28.78
N ALA A 40 31.58 14.56 28.79
CA ALA A 40 32.91 14.98 29.18
C ALA A 40 33.47 16.12 28.29
N SER A 41 33.23 16.05 26.97
CA SER A 41 33.69 17.06 26.02
C SER A 41 32.87 18.36 25.99
N SER A 42 31.64 18.35 26.53
CA SER A 42 30.73 19.51 26.51
C SER A 42 31.24 20.73 27.27
N GLY A 43 32.06 20.55 28.32
CA GLY A 43 32.65 21.65 29.08
C GLY A 43 33.69 22.46 28.31
N GLY A 44 34.38 21.83 27.35
CA GLY A 44 35.45 22.43 26.55
C GLY A 44 35.06 22.79 25.11
N CYS A 45 33.90 22.31 24.63
CA CYS A 45 33.47 22.47 23.25
C CYS A 45 31.99 22.89 23.15
N ARG A 46 31.72 24.04 22.51
CA ARG A 46 30.34 24.55 22.36
C ARG A 46 29.49 23.71 21.41
N ALA A 47 30.08 23.08 20.40
CA ALA A 47 29.39 22.14 19.52
C ALA A 47 28.96 20.86 20.27
N CYS A 48 29.85 20.29 21.08
CA CYS A 48 29.50 19.15 21.95
C CYS A 48 28.42 19.53 22.96
N ALA A 49 28.48 20.74 23.54
CA ALA A 49 27.44 21.25 24.44
C ALA A 49 26.08 21.42 23.74
N LEU A 50 26.05 21.91 22.49
CA LEU A 50 24.83 22.03 21.71
C LEU A 50 24.17 20.67 21.49
N ILE A 51 24.93 19.69 20.99
CA ILE A 51 24.42 18.33 20.72
C ILE A 51 23.94 17.70 22.04
N LEU A 52 24.75 17.76 23.10
CA LEU A 52 24.37 17.22 24.41
C LEU A 52 23.05 17.84 24.92
N ASN A 53 22.93 19.17 24.88
CA ASN A 53 21.71 19.83 25.33
C ASN A 53 20.49 19.40 24.52
N GLY A 54 20.64 19.21 23.20
CA GLY A 54 19.55 18.71 22.37
C GLY A 54 19.17 17.26 22.65
N VAL A 55 20.16 16.38 22.84
CA VAL A 55 19.95 14.96 23.22
C VAL A 55 19.23 14.87 24.57
N LEU A 56 19.63 15.68 25.56
CA LEU A 56 19.06 15.64 26.91
C LEU A 56 17.62 16.17 26.99
N LEU A 57 17.11 16.89 25.97
CA LEU A 57 15.69 17.24 25.88
C LEU A 57 14.80 15.99 25.83
N TYR A 58 15.34 14.88 25.34
CA TYR A 58 14.65 13.59 25.20
C TYR A 58 15.10 12.55 26.23
N HIS A 59 15.79 12.97 27.31
CA HIS A 59 16.33 12.07 28.35
C HIS A 59 15.30 11.06 28.90
N GLY A 60 14.02 11.43 28.97
CA GLY A 60 12.95 10.52 29.40
C GLY A 60 12.87 9.21 28.61
N ARG A 61 13.31 9.18 27.34
CA ARG A 61 13.28 7.99 26.46
C ARG A 61 14.34 6.95 26.80
N PHE A 62 15.43 7.36 27.44
CA PHE A 62 16.60 6.51 27.73
C PHE A 62 17.10 6.66 29.17
N ALA A 63 16.27 7.19 30.07
CA ALA A 63 16.63 7.48 31.47
C ALA A 63 17.09 6.24 32.25
N THR A 64 16.67 5.05 31.83
CA THR A 64 17.03 3.76 32.44
C THR A 64 18.30 3.14 31.86
N VAL A 65 18.86 3.73 30.81
CA VAL A 65 20.03 3.20 30.11
C VAL A 65 21.30 3.88 30.63
N LYS A 66 22.36 3.09 30.84
CA LYS A 66 23.68 3.63 31.19
C LYS A 66 24.25 4.46 30.03
N GLU A 67 24.76 5.66 30.31
CA GLU A 67 25.25 6.59 29.27
C GLU A 67 26.35 6.00 28.38
N ASP A 68 27.18 5.08 28.89
CA ASP A 68 28.23 4.40 28.12
C ASP A 68 27.69 3.46 27.03
N LYS A 69 26.44 3.00 27.16
CA LYS A 69 25.74 2.19 26.15
C LYS A 69 24.99 3.03 25.11
N ILE A 70 24.91 4.35 25.30
CA ILE A 70 24.18 5.23 24.39
C ILE A 70 25.17 5.79 23.38
N LYS A 71 25.04 5.39 22.12
CA LYS A 71 25.85 5.88 21.01
C LYS A 71 25.17 7.10 20.37
N VAL A 72 25.92 8.16 20.13
CA VAL A 72 25.48 9.40 19.50
C VAL A 72 26.32 9.62 18.24
N ILE A 73 25.64 9.69 17.09
CA ILE A 73 26.24 9.91 15.78
C ILE A 73 25.67 11.21 15.22
N ALA A 74 26.53 12.13 14.76
CA ALA A 74 26.09 13.39 14.16
C ALA A 74 26.63 13.53 12.74
N GLU A 75 25.74 13.82 11.79
CA GLU A 75 26.03 13.85 10.35
C GLU A 75 25.33 15.03 9.68
N SER A 76 25.95 15.56 8.62
CA SER A 76 25.33 16.54 7.72
C SER A 76 25.39 16.05 6.29
N PHE A 77 24.44 16.46 5.47
CA PHE A 77 24.34 16.00 4.09
C PHE A 77 24.69 17.14 3.13
N HIS A 78 25.38 16.84 2.05
CA HIS A 78 25.65 17.85 1.01
C HIS A 78 24.40 18.03 0.16
N SER A 79 23.81 19.24 0.16
CA SER A 79 22.70 19.54 -0.74
C SER A 79 23.24 19.82 -2.15
N ASP A 80 22.65 19.19 -3.16
CA ASP A 80 22.81 19.64 -4.54
C ASP A 80 22.35 21.10 -4.65
N ARG A 81 23.15 21.98 -5.26
CA ARG A 81 22.87 23.44 -5.32
C ARG A 81 21.57 23.78 -6.05
N THR A 82 20.97 22.80 -6.72
CA THR A 82 19.68 22.89 -7.43
C THR A 82 18.48 22.46 -6.59
N LYS A 83 18.68 21.68 -5.51
CA LYS A 83 17.63 21.19 -4.61
C LYS A 83 17.65 22.01 -3.32
N THR A 84 16.67 22.87 -3.16
CA THR A 84 16.58 23.80 -2.02
C THR A 84 15.75 23.18 -0.89
N LEU A 85 16.20 23.30 0.37
CA LEU A 85 15.45 23.93 1.49
C LEU A 85 15.66 23.37 2.92
N GLN A 86 16.40 22.27 3.16
CA GLN A 86 16.76 21.88 4.54
C GLN A 86 18.23 21.43 4.62
N GLU A 87 19.02 22.08 5.46
CA GLU A 87 20.47 21.86 5.67
C GLU A 87 20.75 21.53 7.15
N HIS A 88 19.95 20.67 7.77
CA HIS A 88 20.03 20.42 9.20
C HIS A 88 21.21 19.49 9.57
N LEU A 89 21.63 19.57 10.84
CA LEU A 89 22.49 18.54 11.42
C LEU A 89 21.60 17.41 11.93
N SER A 90 21.79 16.22 11.37
CA SER A 90 21.13 14.99 11.81
C SER A 90 21.92 14.38 12.96
N VAL A 91 21.24 14.03 14.05
CA VAL A 91 21.84 13.38 15.21
C VAL A 91 21.07 12.10 15.53
N GLU A 92 21.72 10.96 15.30
CA GLU A 92 21.19 9.64 15.65
C GLU A 92 21.65 9.23 17.04
N ILE A 93 20.73 8.64 17.80
CA ILE A 93 20.96 8.13 19.16
C ILE A 93 20.52 6.67 19.17
N ARG A 94 21.40 5.79 19.62
CA ARG A 94 21.19 4.33 19.65
C ARG A 94 21.51 3.79 21.04
N TRP A 95 20.62 3.00 21.59
CA TRP A 95 20.75 2.40 22.93
C TRP A 95 20.09 1.02 23.09
N GLN A 96 19.29 0.56 22.13
CA GLN A 96 18.80 -0.82 22.10
C GLN A 96 19.79 -1.70 21.35
N GLU A 97 20.14 -2.84 21.96
CA GLU A 97 20.80 -3.95 21.28
C GLU A 97 19.68 -4.70 20.55
N HIS A 98 19.58 -4.55 19.23
CA HIS A 98 18.63 -5.34 18.44
C HIS A 98 19.10 -6.80 18.50
N GLN A 99 18.37 -7.64 19.24
CA GLN A 99 18.42 -9.08 19.03
C GLN A 99 17.58 -9.35 17.79
N ASP A 100 18.20 -9.96 16.78
CA ASP A 100 17.51 -10.46 15.60
C ASP A 100 16.50 -11.53 16.03
N GLU A 101 15.27 -11.14 16.33
CA GLU A 101 14.11 -12.04 16.36
C GLU A 101 13.63 -12.27 14.92
N CYS A 102 14.53 -12.71 14.03
CA CYS A 102 14.15 -13.47 12.84
C CYS A 102 14.37 -14.94 13.20
N GLY A 103 13.28 -15.62 13.55
CA GLY A 103 13.28 -17.07 13.64
C GLY A 103 13.45 -17.67 12.26
N ASP A 104 14.43 -18.57 12.13
CA ASP A 104 14.61 -19.57 11.08
C ASP A 104 14.17 -19.18 9.66
N SER A 105 15.04 -18.47 8.95
CA SER A 105 15.18 -18.61 7.50
C SER A 105 16.63 -18.33 7.12
N ASP A 106 17.33 -19.34 6.60
CA ASP A 106 18.73 -19.37 6.18
C ASP A 106 19.01 -18.51 4.93
N ASP A 107 18.62 -17.24 4.93
CA ASP A 107 18.94 -16.32 3.83
C ASP A 107 19.98 -15.29 4.26
N GLU A 108 21.16 -15.39 3.63
CA GLU A 108 22.33 -14.51 3.76
C GLU A 108 22.04 -13.07 3.28
N HIS A 109 21.12 -12.36 3.93
CA HIS A 109 20.95 -10.92 3.72
C HIS A 109 21.99 -10.15 4.55
N GLU A 110 22.85 -9.41 3.83
CA GLU A 110 23.84 -8.48 4.38
C GLU A 110 23.24 -7.66 5.53
N HIS A 111 23.90 -7.71 6.69
CA HIS A 111 23.49 -7.08 7.94
C HIS A 111 22.95 -5.63 7.78
N GLU A 112 21.63 -5.47 7.79
CA GLU A 112 20.99 -4.15 7.83
C GLU A 112 21.27 -3.50 9.21
N GLU A 113 21.97 -2.36 9.23
CA GLU A 113 22.02 -1.52 10.43
C GLU A 113 20.59 -1.05 10.76
N SER A 114 19.95 -1.66 11.76
CA SER A 114 18.61 -1.30 12.25
C SER A 114 18.41 0.22 12.42
N TYR A 115 17.18 0.69 12.27
CA TYR A 115 16.80 2.09 12.42
C TYR A 115 17.22 2.65 13.80
N PRO A 116 17.72 3.90 13.89
CA PRO A 116 18.11 4.48 15.17
C PRO A 116 16.92 4.61 16.13
N ASP A 117 17.16 4.38 17.42
CA ASP A 117 16.13 4.50 18.47
C ASP A 117 15.52 5.91 18.58
N LEU A 118 16.32 6.93 18.25
CA LEU A 118 15.89 8.32 18.14
C LEU A 118 16.77 9.06 17.13
N LYS A 119 16.13 9.80 16.23
CA LYS A 119 16.80 10.66 15.26
C LYS A 119 16.34 12.11 15.44
N LEU A 120 17.28 13.01 15.67
CA LEU A 120 17.03 14.42 15.95
C LEU A 120 17.54 15.30 14.82
N GLU A 121 16.86 16.42 14.62
CA GLU A 121 17.23 17.44 13.65
C GLU A 121 17.54 18.75 14.36
N PHE A 122 18.73 19.29 14.11
CA PHE A 122 19.14 20.62 14.56
C PHE A 122 19.15 21.56 13.37
N PHE A 123 18.37 22.63 13.45
CA PHE A 123 18.24 23.60 12.36
C PHE A 123 18.09 25.04 12.87
N ALA A 124 18.46 26.00 12.03
CA ALA A 124 18.14 27.41 12.20
C ALA A 124 16.80 27.73 11.52
N ASP A 125 16.16 28.83 11.91
CA ASP A 125 14.96 29.31 11.20
C ASP A 125 15.27 29.69 9.74
N GLU A 126 14.23 29.83 8.91
CA GLU A 126 14.36 30.07 7.46
C GLU A 126 15.17 31.33 7.11
N TYR A 127 15.29 32.27 8.07
CA TYR A 127 16.02 33.53 7.93
C TYR A 127 17.36 33.54 8.68
N GLY A 128 17.64 32.50 9.47
CA GLY A 128 18.78 32.44 10.38
C GLY A 128 20.04 31.90 9.71
N GLN A 129 21.17 32.50 10.04
CA GLN A 129 22.50 31.90 9.84
C GLN A 129 22.98 31.39 11.20
N SER A 130 23.30 30.10 11.26
CA SER A 130 23.94 29.50 12.42
C SER A 130 25.45 29.73 12.36
N ALA A 131 26.07 29.91 13.52
CA ALA A 131 27.52 29.91 13.64
C ALA A 131 28.14 28.48 13.60
N PHE A 132 27.30 27.45 13.51
CA PHE A 132 27.70 26.05 13.33
C PHE A 132 27.49 25.67 11.86
N SER A 133 28.56 25.34 11.14
CA SER A 133 28.52 25.18 9.67
C SER A 133 27.63 24.03 9.19
N ALA A 134 27.39 23.03 10.04
CA ALA A 134 26.51 21.90 9.75
C ALA A 134 25.05 22.12 10.17
N VAL A 135 24.72 23.24 10.84
CA VAL A 135 23.35 23.57 11.25
C VAL A 135 22.81 24.67 10.36
N GLY A 136 22.29 24.29 9.21
CA GLY A 136 21.65 25.19 8.26
C GLY A 136 20.17 25.38 8.51
N ARG A 137 19.46 25.83 7.47
CA ARG A 137 18.04 26.22 7.56
C ARG A 137 17.15 25.00 7.64
N GLY A 138 16.03 25.11 8.37
CA GLY A 138 14.99 24.10 8.38
C GLY A 138 13.60 24.71 8.41
N ARG A 139 12.63 23.97 7.85
CA ARG A 139 11.23 24.38 7.80
C ARG A 139 10.54 24.08 9.12
N PRO A 140 9.78 25.04 9.70
CA PRO A 140 8.94 24.76 10.86
C PRO A 140 7.80 23.81 10.46
N ILE A 141 7.40 22.94 11.39
CA ILE A 141 6.20 22.10 11.27
C ILE A 141 5.10 22.71 12.14
N ILE A 142 3.87 22.72 11.66
CA ILE A 142 2.81 23.52 12.26
C ILE A 142 2.16 22.78 13.41
N THR A 143 2.39 23.29 14.62
CA THR A 143 1.91 22.70 15.88
C THR A 143 0.40 22.51 15.98
N ASN A 144 -0.40 23.29 15.26
CA ASN A 144 -1.85 23.12 15.20
C ASN A 144 -2.39 23.41 13.78
N PRO A 145 -2.63 22.37 12.98
CA PRO A 145 -3.20 22.48 11.64
C PRO A 145 -4.54 23.22 11.53
N LEU A 146 -5.35 23.26 12.60
CA LEU A 146 -6.66 23.92 12.57
C LEU A 146 -6.59 25.43 12.82
N HIS A 147 -5.42 25.96 13.21
CA HIS A 147 -5.19 27.40 13.28
C HIS A 147 -4.89 27.99 11.91
N GLU A 148 -5.00 29.32 11.80
CA GLU A 148 -4.83 30.05 10.54
C GLU A 148 -3.54 29.71 9.79
N ALA A 149 -2.41 29.54 10.51
CA ALA A 149 -1.14 29.14 9.91
C ALA A 149 -1.22 27.74 9.27
N GLY A 150 -1.84 26.77 9.95
CA GLY A 150 -2.05 25.41 9.45
C GLY A 150 -2.95 25.37 8.23
N ILE A 151 -4.09 26.05 8.31
CA ILE A 151 -5.02 26.18 7.17
C ILE A 151 -4.34 26.84 5.98
N ARG A 152 -3.50 27.87 6.20
CA ARG A 152 -2.72 28.52 5.15
C ARG A 152 -1.75 27.55 4.49
N THR A 153 -1.05 26.72 5.26
CA THR A 153 -0.15 25.70 4.71
C THR A 153 -0.90 24.64 3.91
N ILE A 154 -2.06 24.18 4.39
CA ILE A 154 -2.90 23.24 3.63
C ILE A 154 -3.30 23.85 2.27
N ARG A 155 -3.73 25.13 2.26
CA ARG A 155 -4.04 25.83 1.00
C ARG A 155 -2.81 25.93 0.09
N ASN A 156 -1.67 26.35 0.61
CA ASN A 156 -0.43 26.49 -0.17
C ASN A 156 -0.02 25.16 -0.83
N VAL A 157 -0.10 24.05 -0.09
CA VAL A 157 0.26 22.72 -0.61
C VAL A 157 -0.75 22.24 -1.65
N LEU A 158 -2.04 22.54 -1.48
CA LEU A 158 -3.05 22.27 -2.50
C LEU A 158 -2.86 23.12 -3.77
N ASP A 159 -2.52 24.39 -3.61
CA ASP A 159 -2.28 25.32 -4.72
C ASP A 159 -1.02 24.93 -5.49
N GLN A 160 0.06 24.58 -4.77
CA GLN A 160 1.26 24.02 -5.37
C GLN A 160 0.94 22.78 -6.20
N CYS A 161 0.18 21.83 -5.65
CA CYS A 161 -0.28 20.65 -6.39
C CYS A 161 -1.14 21.00 -7.62
N ASN A 162 -2.00 22.03 -7.56
CA ASN A 162 -2.80 22.44 -8.72
C ASN A 162 -1.94 23.03 -9.86
N VAL A 163 -0.82 23.67 -9.52
CA VAL A 163 0.06 24.35 -10.46
C VAL A 163 1.11 23.40 -11.03
N GLU A 164 1.73 22.59 -10.19
CA GLU A 164 2.85 21.72 -10.56
C GLU A 164 2.39 20.40 -11.17
N HIS A 165 1.19 19.91 -10.82
CA HIS A 165 0.77 18.55 -11.21
C HIS A 165 -0.37 18.51 -12.23
N SER A 166 -0.05 18.03 -13.43
CA SER A 166 -0.96 18.06 -14.59
C SER A 166 -2.19 17.15 -14.42
N LEU A 167 -2.02 15.95 -13.87
CA LEU A 167 -3.10 15.00 -13.56
C LEU A 167 -4.01 15.49 -12.43
N CYS A 168 -3.62 16.57 -11.73
CA CYS A 168 -4.35 17.16 -10.63
C CYS A 168 -5.09 18.46 -11.03
N SER A 169 -4.66 19.14 -12.10
CA SER A 169 -5.25 20.40 -12.57
C SER A 169 -6.61 20.20 -13.26
N ASP A 170 -6.80 19.11 -14.01
CA ASP A 170 -8.04 18.81 -14.72
C ASP A 170 -9.13 18.23 -13.78
N ARG A 171 -9.88 19.13 -13.14
CA ARG A 171 -11.01 18.76 -12.26
C ARG A 171 -12.24 18.36 -13.09
N LYS A 172 -12.70 17.11 -12.93
CA LYS A 172 -14.06 16.72 -13.36
C LYS A 172 -15.10 17.47 -12.51
N ALA A 173 -16.15 17.98 -13.14
CA ALA A 173 -17.24 18.66 -12.42
C ALA A 173 -17.85 17.71 -11.37
N GLY A 174 -17.88 18.15 -10.11
CA GLY A 174 -18.29 17.32 -8.98
C GLY A 174 -19.78 16.97 -9.03
N VAL A 175 -20.08 15.67 -9.07
CA VAL A 175 -21.40 15.15 -8.71
C VAL A 175 -21.36 14.84 -7.23
N LEU A 176 -22.30 15.42 -6.45
CA LEU A 176 -22.40 15.08 -5.03
C LEU A 176 -22.78 13.61 -4.86
N PRO A 177 -22.24 12.93 -3.84
CA PRO A 177 -22.78 11.65 -3.40
C PRO A 177 -24.28 11.78 -3.11
N ARG A 178 -25.00 10.66 -3.21
CA ARG A 178 -26.44 10.61 -2.88
C ARG A 178 -26.76 11.27 -1.55
N ARG A 179 -25.89 11.12 -0.56
CA ARG A 179 -25.99 11.78 0.74
C ARG A 179 -24.67 12.42 1.13
N VAL A 180 -24.77 13.63 1.68
CA VAL A 180 -23.63 14.42 2.14
C VAL A 180 -24.05 15.30 3.31
N LEU A 181 -23.12 15.64 4.19
CA LEU A 181 -23.36 16.59 5.27
C LEU A 181 -23.26 18.02 4.73
N ASP A 182 -24.26 18.84 5.03
CA ASP A 182 -24.25 20.28 4.79
C ASP A 182 -23.78 21.01 6.04
N LEU A 183 -22.69 21.76 5.88
CA LEU A 183 -22.01 22.49 6.94
C LEU A 183 -22.21 24.01 6.84
N SER A 184 -23.23 24.48 6.11
CA SER A 184 -23.53 25.90 5.87
C SER A 184 -23.30 26.78 7.12
N GLN A 185 -22.66 27.93 6.92
CA GLN A 185 -22.12 28.78 8.01
C GLN A 185 -23.18 29.57 8.79
N GLU A 186 -24.48 29.41 8.52
CA GLU A 186 -25.52 30.09 9.30
C GLU A 186 -25.60 29.49 10.72
N PRO A 187 -25.38 30.26 11.80
CA PRO A 187 -25.41 29.76 13.19
C PRO A 187 -26.75 29.14 13.60
N SER A 188 -27.83 29.50 12.91
CA SER A 188 -29.18 28.97 13.09
C SER A 188 -29.42 27.64 12.36
N LYS A 189 -28.51 27.24 11.46
CA LYS A 189 -28.58 26.00 10.69
C LYS A 189 -27.45 25.07 11.14
N GLY A 190 -27.75 24.16 12.07
CA GLY A 190 -26.83 23.09 12.48
C GLY A 190 -26.45 22.14 11.34
N ILE A 191 -25.59 21.16 11.62
CA ILE A 191 -25.11 20.18 10.63
C ILE A 191 -26.29 19.32 10.17
N ARG A 192 -26.48 19.10 8.86
CA ARG A 192 -27.61 18.30 8.36
C ARG A 192 -27.16 17.30 7.31
N LEU A 193 -27.81 16.14 7.31
CA LEU A 193 -27.67 15.18 6.22
C LEU A 193 -28.58 15.58 5.06
N LEU A 194 -28.00 15.93 3.93
CA LEU A 194 -28.75 16.18 2.71
C LEU A 194 -28.81 14.92 1.86
N GLU A 195 -29.97 14.67 1.27
CA GLU A 195 -30.08 13.78 0.11
C GLU A 195 -30.03 14.65 -1.13
N ALA A 196 -29.01 14.45 -1.96
CA ALA A 196 -28.90 15.13 -3.24
C ALA A 196 -30.05 14.64 -4.13
N GLU A 197 -31.00 15.52 -4.47
CA GLU A 197 -31.96 15.25 -5.52
C GLU A 197 -31.21 15.19 -6.85
N SER A 198 -31.54 14.19 -7.67
CA SER A 198 -30.89 13.83 -8.94
C SER A 198 -30.87 14.94 -10.01
N ASN A 199 -31.42 16.13 -9.73
CA ASN A 199 -31.74 17.18 -10.70
C ASN A 199 -31.38 18.61 -10.24
N LYS A 200 -30.33 18.82 -9.44
CA LYS A 200 -29.76 20.18 -9.33
C LYS A 200 -28.83 20.45 -10.51
N THR A 201 -29.26 21.38 -11.35
CA THR A 201 -28.62 21.87 -12.58
C THR A 201 -27.10 22.04 -12.45
N ALA A 202 -26.39 21.66 -13.50
CA ALA A 202 -24.94 21.66 -13.68
C ALA A 202 -24.20 23.02 -13.50
N GLN A 203 -24.85 24.04 -12.95
CA GLN A 203 -24.34 25.41 -12.90
C GLN A 203 -23.34 25.66 -11.74
N ASP A 204 -23.45 24.94 -10.61
CA ASP A 204 -22.73 25.29 -9.36
C ASP A 204 -21.57 24.36 -8.95
N ARG A 205 -21.22 23.33 -9.75
CA ARG A 205 -20.09 22.40 -9.52
C ARG A 205 -19.71 22.19 -8.02
N PRO A 206 -20.62 21.63 -7.21
CA PRO A 206 -20.44 21.62 -5.76
C PRO A 206 -19.21 20.81 -5.34
N GLU A 207 -18.33 21.44 -4.55
CA GLU A 207 -17.16 20.80 -3.95
C GLU A 207 -17.49 20.21 -2.58
N TYR A 208 -16.91 19.06 -2.27
CA TYR A 208 -17.02 18.41 -0.96
C TYR A 208 -15.70 17.75 -0.57
N LEU A 209 -15.51 17.57 0.74
CA LEU A 209 -14.42 16.76 1.27
C LEU A 209 -14.95 15.40 1.71
N ALA A 210 -14.08 14.39 1.74
CA ALA A 210 -14.36 13.09 2.33
C ALA A 210 -13.49 12.87 3.58
N LEU A 211 -13.95 12.08 4.54
CA LEU A 211 -13.18 11.68 5.71
C LEU A 211 -12.87 10.18 5.65
N SER A 212 -11.59 9.83 5.70
CA SER A 212 -11.08 8.47 5.90
C SER A 212 -10.53 8.33 7.32
N TYR A 213 -11.03 7.36 8.08
CA TYR A 213 -10.71 7.18 9.50
C TYR A 213 -10.95 5.74 9.97
N CYS A 214 -10.34 5.37 11.09
CA CYS A 214 -10.61 4.11 11.76
C CYS A 214 -11.88 4.19 12.60
N TRP A 215 -12.77 3.21 12.46
CA TRP A 215 -13.97 3.10 13.32
C TRP A 215 -13.66 2.63 14.75
N GLY A 216 -12.44 2.18 15.02
CA GLY A 216 -12.08 1.48 16.25
C GLY A 216 -12.98 0.26 16.48
N ILE A 217 -13.45 0.07 17.71
CA ILE A 217 -14.42 -0.97 18.07
C ILE A 217 -15.87 -0.62 17.69
N GLY A 218 -16.11 0.50 17.00
CA GLY A 218 -17.43 0.96 16.54
C GLY A 218 -18.38 1.45 17.65
N ARG A 219 -18.04 1.29 18.94
CA ARG A 219 -18.86 1.78 20.05
C ARG A 219 -18.84 3.31 20.12
N GLY A 220 -20.01 3.92 20.12
CA GLY A 220 -20.15 5.38 20.28
C GLY A 220 -19.89 6.19 19.01
N VAL A 221 -19.64 5.54 17.87
CA VAL A 221 -19.60 6.23 16.56
C VAL A 221 -21.03 6.56 16.14
N PRO A 222 -21.38 7.83 15.88
CA PRO A 222 -22.73 8.19 15.47
C PRO A 222 -23.01 7.63 14.07
N GLN A 223 -24.14 6.91 13.95
CA GLN A 223 -24.51 6.21 12.72
C GLN A 223 -25.87 6.65 12.21
N THR A 224 -25.99 6.81 10.89
CA THR A 224 -27.28 6.93 10.23
C THR A 224 -27.87 5.53 10.07
N THR A 225 -29.06 5.33 10.62
CA THR A 225 -29.89 4.14 10.48
C THR A 225 -31.26 4.55 9.96
N THR A 226 -32.09 3.60 9.56
CA THR A 226 -33.49 3.90 9.19
C THR A 226 -34.23 4.70 10.26
N LYS A 227 -33.92 4.47 11.55
CA LYS A 227 -34.50 5.21 12.69
C LYS A 227 -33.93 6.62 12.87
N THR A 228 -32.62 6.81 12.66
CA THR A 228 -31.95 8.10 12.88
C THR A 228 -31.92 9.00 11.63
N LEU A 229 -32.22 8.46 10.44
CA LEU A 229 -32.20 9.18 9.17
C LEU A 229 -33.02 10.46 9.19
N GLY A 230 -34.27 10.40 9.66
CA GLY A 230 -35.14 11.58 9.73
C GLY A 230 -34.62 12.65 10.70
N ALA A 231 -33.95 12.25 11.79
CA ALA A 231 -33.33 13.18 12.73
C ALA A 231 -32.08 13.82 12.13
N HIS A 232 -31.19 13.03 11.52
CA HIS A 232 -29.96 13.53 10.88
C HIS A 232 -30.25 14.48 9.71
N LYS A 233 -31.35 14.27 8.95
CA LYS A 233 -31.81 15.21 7.92
C LYS A 233 -32.21 16.58 8.49
N LYS A 234 -32.69 16.63 9.73
CA LYS A 234 -33.07 17.89 10.41
C LYS A 234 -31.86 18.55 11.06
N ASN A 235 -31.12 17.80 11.87
CA ASN A 235 -29.94 18.25 12.58
C ASN A 235 -29.14 17.06 13.14
N VAL A 236 -27.83 17.07 12.92
CA VAL A 236 -26.85 16.20 13.59
C VAL A 236 -26.25 17.02 14.74
N LEU A 237 -26.43 16.55 15.97
CA LEU A 237 -26.00 17.30 17.16
C LEU A 237 -24.47 17.36 17.25
N TRP A 238 -23.92 18.57 17.40
CA TRP A 238 -22.47 18.77 17.55
C TRP A 238 -21.88 17.94 18.71
N SER A 239 -22.58 17.90 19.84
CA SER A 239 -22.17 17.15 21.03
C SER A 239 -22.15 15.63 20.84
N SER A 240 -22.82 15.10 19.82
CA SER A 240 -22.77 13.67 19.47
C SER A 240 -21.60 13.31 18.55
N LEU A 241 -20.93 14.31 17.95
CA LEU A 241 -19.81 14.06 17.05
C LEU A 241 -18.55 13.75 17.86
N PRO A 242 -17.83 12.67 17.54
CA PRO A 242 -16.52 12.41 18.12
C PRO A 242 -15.50 13.46 17.62
N LYS A 243 -14.37 13.57 18.32
CA LYS A 243 -13.35 14.60 18.07
C LYS A 243 -12.90 14.65 16.61
N ALA A 244 -12.67 13.50 15.97
CA ALA A 244 -12.27 13.45 14.56
C ALA A 244 -13.32 14.06 13.62
N PHE A 245 -14.62 13.85 13.90
CA PHE A 245 -15.69 14.40 13.07
C PHE A 245 -15.82 15.91 13.30
N GLN A 246 -15.69 16.36 14.54
CA GLN A 246 -15.67 17.79 14.86
C GLN A 246 -14.51 18.50 14.14
N GLU A 247 -13.30 17.95 14.20
CA GLU A 247 -12.12 18.52 13.55
C GLU A 247 -12.23 18.48 12.03
N ALA A 248 -12.76 17.40 11.45
CA ALA A 248 -13.06 17.33 10.01
C ALA A 248 -14.07 18.41 9.57
N VAL A 249 -15.11 18.66 10.37
CA VAL A 249 -16.09 19.73 10.12
C VAL A 249 -15.44 21.12 10.21
N LEU A 250 -14.60 21.35 11.22
CA LEU A 250 -13.87 22.62 11.38
C LEU A 250 -12.92 22.86 10.21
N LEU A 251 -12.14 21.85 9.82
CA LEU A 251 -11.22 21.91 8.71
C LEU A 251 -11.95 22.18 7.39
N THR A 252 -13.06 21.46 7.14
CA THR A 252 -13.88 21.65 5.94
C THR A 252 -14.39 23.09 5.83
N ARG A 253 -14.94 23.63 6.92
CA ARG A 253 -15.40 25.03 6.99
C ARG A 253 -14.27 26.03 6.80
N ALA A 254 -13.12 25.77 7.42
CA ALA A 254 -11.95 26.64 7.33
C ALA A 254 -11.36 26.68 5.91
N LEU A 255 -11.45 25.58 5.16
CA LEU A 255 -11.07 25.53 3.75
C LEU A 255 -12.09 26.18 2.81
N GLY A 256 -13.23 26.66 3.32
CA GLY A 256 -14.28 27.30 2.52
C GLY A 256 -15.20 26.31 1.80
N VAL A 257 -15.11 25.01 2.14
CA VAL A 257 -15.93 23.96 1.54
C VAL A 257 -17.20 23.76 2.38
N ARG A 258 -18.34 23.62 1.71
CA ARG A 258 -19.65 23.49 2.38
C ARG A 258 -19.99 22.06 2.78
N TYR A 259 -19.55 21.08 2.01
CA TYR A 259 -20.03 19.71 2.08
C TYR A 259 -18.95 18.76 2.58
N LEU A 260 -19.34 17.81 3.43
CA LEU A 260 -18.46 16.77 3.97
C LEU A 260 -19.13 15.40 3.89
N TRP A 261 -18.39 14.40 3.43
CA TRP A 261 -18.83 13.02 3.40
C TRP A 261 -18.13 12.21 4.49
N ILE A 262 -18.93 11.53 5.33
CA ILE A 262 -18.47 10.61 6.38
C ILE A 262 -19.34 9.35 6.27
N ASP A 263 -18.72 8.20 6.04
CA ASP A 263 -19.39 6.91 5.80
C ASP A 263 -20.49 6.55 6.83
N SER A 264 -20.20 6.66 8.12
CA SER A 264 -21.10 6.33 9.23
C SER A 264 -22.37 7.18 9.22
N LEU A 265 -22.28 8.42 8.72
CA LEU A 265 -23.41 9.36 8.66
C LEU A 265 -24.07 9.42 7.27
N CYS A 266 -23.31 9.18 6.20
CA CYS A 266 -23.79 9.30 4.83
C CYS A 266 -24.32 7.98 4.23
N ILE A 267 -24.15 6.86 4.94
CA ILE A 267 -24.68 5.54 4.57
C ILE A 267 -25.71 5.09 5.62
N VAL A 268 -26.80 4.45 5.19
CA VAL A 268 -27.78 3.84 6.12
C VAL A 268 -27.21 2.51 6.58
N GLN A 269 -26.72 2.45 7.81
CA GLN A 269 -25.91 1.35 8.32
C GLN A 269 -26.68 0.05 8.59
N ASP A 270 -28.01 0.11 8.65
CA ASP A 270 -28.90 -1.03 8.84
C ASP A 270 -29.64 -1.44 7.54
N ASP A 271 -29.32 -0.83 6.39
CA ASP A 271 -29.88 -1.18 5.08
C ASP A 271 -28.80 -1.87 4.19
N PRO A 272 -28.88 -3.20 3.99
CA PRO A 272 -27.91 -3.93 3.18
C PRO A 272 -27.88 -3.50 1.70
N SER A 273 -29.01 -3.08 1.13
CA SER A 273 -29.08 -2.63 -0.26
C SER A 273 -28.40 -1.28 -0.43
N ASP A 274 -28.60 -0.38 0.53
CA ASP A 274 -27.97 0.93 0.53
C ASP A 274 -26.45 0.86 0.77
N LYS A 275 -26.00 -0.04 1.66
CA LYS A 275 -24.59 -0.35 1.83
C LYS A 275 -23.97 -0.85 0.53
N LEU A 276 -24.54 -1.91 -0.06
CA LEU A 276 -24.02 -2.51 -1.29
C LEU A 276 -23.91 -1.46 -2.41
N ARG A 277 -24.98 -0.69 -2.63
CA ARG A 277 -25.00 0.37 -3.64
C ARG A 277 -23.90 1.41 -3.39
N THR A 278 -23.74 1.86 -2.14
CA THR A 278 -22.74 2.88 -1.82
C THR A 278 -21.32 2.34 -1.94
N SER A 279 -21.07 1.08 -1.57
CA SER A 279 -19.78 0.40 -1.79
C SER A 279 -19.40 0.35 -3.27
N LEU A 280 -20.36 0.13 -4.17
CA LEU A 280 -20.15 0.13 -5.63
C LEU A 280 -20.02 1.54 -6.25
N GLU A 281 -20.30 2.58 -5.47
CA GLU A 281 -20.20 3.99 -5.87
C GLU A 281 -18.96 4.68 -5.26
N LEU A 282 -18.10 3.97 -4.51
CA LEU A 282 -16.93 4.57 -3.86
C LEU A 282 -15.95 5.23 -4.85
N ASP A 283 -15.86 4.70 -6.07
CA ASP A 283 -15.10 5.30 -7.16
C ASP A 283 -15.56 6.74 -7.43
N SER A 284 -16.87 6.98 -7.41
CA SER A 284 -17.44 8.32 -7.58
C SER A 284 -17.36 9.18 -6.31
N ILE A 285 -17.51 8.58 -5.13
CA ILE A 285 -17.53 9.31 -3.85
C ILE A 285 -16.14 9.82 -3.49
N PHE A 286 -15.12 8.98 -3.54
CA PHE A 286 -13.76 9.43 -3.25
C PHE A 286 -13.13 10.08 -4.50
N GLY A 287 -13.46 9.60 -5.71
CA GLY A 287 -12.87 10.09 -6.95
C GLY A 287 -13.31 11.49 -7.36
N ASN A 288 -14.47 11.94 -6.88
CA ASN A 288 -14.97 13.32 -7.11
C ASN A 288 -14.76 14.25 -5.90
N ALA A 289 -14.25 13.75 -4.77
CA ALA A 289 -13.94 14.60 -3.62
C ALA A 289 -12.81 15.57 -3.97
N LEU A 290 -12.89 16.81 -3.50
CA LEU A 290 -11.82 17.80 -3.68
C LEU A 290 -10.54 17.36 -2.96
N LEU A 291 -10.72 16.86 -1.75
CA LEU A 291 -9.67 16.37 -0.86
C LEU A 291 -10.28 15.34 0.10
N THR A 292 -9.56 14.24 0.32
CA THR A 292 -9.86 13.29 1.38
C THR A 292 -9.00 13.62 2.60
N ILE A 293 -9.65 13.92 3.73
CA ILE A 293 -9.01 14.10 5.02
C ILE A 293 -8.74 12.70 5.59
N ALA A 294 -7.48 12.36 5.85
CA ALA A 294 -7.11 11.07 6.41
C ALA A 294 -6.60 11.23 7.86
N ALA A 295 -7.35 10.68 8.82
CA ALA A 295 -6.93 10.59 10.22
C ALA A 295 -5.90 9.46 10.42
N THR A 296 -4.75 9.59 9.74
CA THR A 296 -3.79 8.49 9.52
C THR A 296 -3.28 7.86 10.81
N SER A 297 -3.01 8.69 11.82
CA SER A 297 -2.46 8.28 13.11
C SER A 297 -3.51 7.84 14.15
N ALA A 298 -4.80 8.06 13.88
CA ALA A 298 -5.87 7.79 14.83
C ALA A 298 -6.40 6.36 14.73
N VAL A 299 -6.43 5.63 15.85
CA VAL A 299 -6.97 4.26 15.91
C VAL A 299 -8.51 4.22 15.93
N ASP A 300 -9.13 5.33 16.32
CA ASP A 300 -10.58 5.51 16.42
C ASP A 300 -10.94 7.01 16.34
N PRO A 301 -12.22 7.40 16.17
CA PRO A 301 -12.57 8.80 15.94
C PRO A 301 -12.51 9.68 17.23
N SER A 302 -12.27 9.11 18.41
CA SER A 302 -12.18 9.87 19.66
C SER A 302 -10.85 10.64 19.81
N GLN A 303 -9.77 10.18 19.16
CA GLN A 303 -8.44 10.79 19.26
C GLN A 303 -8.33 12.13 18.50
N GLY A 304 -9.18 12.35 17.50
CA GLY A 304 -9.11 13.49 16.58
C GLY A 304 -8.52 13.11 15.23
N VAL A 305 -8.67 14.00 14.25
CA VAL A 305 -7.91 13.97 12.99
C VAL A 305 -6.51 14.51 13.23
N VAL A 306 -6.40 15.56 14.05
CA VAL A 306 -5.13 16.23 14.34
C VAL A 306 -4.45 15.56 15.53
N ALA A 307 -3.31 14.93 15.27
CA ALA A 307 -2.48 14.34 16.30
C ALA A 307 -1.74 15.40 17.12
N PRO A 308 -1.42 15.12 18.41
CA PRO A 308 -0.44 15.89 19.15
C PRO A 308 0.93 15.75 18.46
N GLN A 309 1.48 16.86 17.96
CA GLN A 309 2.74 16.84 17.20
C GLN A 309 4.01 16.78 18.06
N ILE A 310 5.10 16.39 17.40
CA ILE A 310 6.47 16.43 17.92
C ILE A 310 6.82 17.84 18.41
N GLN A 311 7.21 17.93 19.68
CA GLN A 311 7.62 19.20 20.27
C GLN A 311 8.93 19.69 19.64
N THR A 312 8.89 20.88 19.04
CA THR A 312 10.11 21.58 18.62
C THR A 312 10.62 22.44 19.78
N PHE A 313 11.82 22.14 20.24
CA PHE A 313 12.49 22.89 21.30
C PHE A 313 13.36 24.00 20.74
N LYS A 314 13.47 25.09 21.48
CA LYS A 314 14.32 26.23 21.13
C LYS A 314 15.52 26.25 22.07
N LEU A 315 16.72 26.10 21.53
CA LEU A 315 17.99 26.20 22.24
C LEU A 315 18.66 27.53 21.90
N GLN A 316 19.25 28.16 22.92
CA GLN A 316 20.17 29.27 22.73
C GLN A 316 21.60 28.72 22.74
N ALA A 317 22.30 28.90 21.63
CA ALA A 317 23.68 28.46 21.47
C ALA A 317 24.60 29.66 21.29
N THR A 318 25.75 29.65 21.97
CA THR A 318 26.79 30.67 21.78
C THR A 318 27.94 30.10 20.97
N ASP A 319 28.37 30.83 19.95
CA ASP A 319 29.55 30.48 19.17
C ASP A 319 30.87 30.75 19.92
N SER A 320 32.01 30.50 19.26
CA SER A 320 33.34 30.74 19.85
C SER A 320 33.67 32.23 20.00
N LYS A 321 32.90 33.09 19.33
CA LYS A 321 32.97 34.57 19.40
C LYS A 321 31.92 35.16 20.37
N ARG A 322 31.16 34.31 21.08
CA ARG A 322 30.06 34.65 21.99
C ARG A 322 28.82 35.27 21.31
N THR A 323 28.68 35.10 20.01
CA THR A 323 27.45 35.45 19.28
C THR A 323 26.35 34.45 19.64
N LEU A 324 25.15 34.96 19.92
CA LEU A 324 23.98 34.13 20.19
C LEU A 324 23.32 33.68 18.89
N SER A 325 23.06 32.39 18.76
CA SER A 325 22.28 31.77 17.69
C SER A 325 21.09 31.03 18.29
N LYS A 326 19.93 31.13 17.63
CA LYS A 326 18.74 30.34 17.96
C LYS A 326 18.77 29.06 17.15
N ILE A 327 18.78 27.92 17.84
CA ILE A 327 18.80 26.60 17.23
C ILE A 327 17.52 25.88 17.64
N TYR A 328 16.84 25.28 16.68
CA TYR A 328 15.66 24.48 16.89
C TYR A 328 16.04 23.01 16.86
N VAL A 329 15.46 22.24 17.79
CA VAL A 329 15.68 20.80 17.90
C VAL A 329 14.33 20.10 17.92
N ARG A 330 14.17 19.10 17.05
CA ARG A 330 13.00 18.23 17.01
C ARG A 330 13.40 16.80 16.70
N GLU A 331 12.54 15.84 17.03
CA GLU A 331 12.61 14.50 16.45
C GLU A 331 12.31 14.57 14.95
N GLN A 332 13.08 13.82 14.15
CA GLN A 332 12.88 13.75 12.71
C GLN A 332 11.47 13.24 12.41
N PRO A 333 10.68 13.96 11.60
CA PRO A 333 9.40 13.46 11.13
C PRO A 333 9.55 12.11 10.44
N SER A 334 8.80 11.11 10.92
CA SER A 334 8.79 9.79 10.32
C SER A 334 8.03 9.81 8.99
N HIS A 335 8.68 9.31 7.93
CA HIS A 335 8.06 8.96 6.63
C HIS A 335 7.96 7.45 6.42
N TYR A 336 8.29 6.64 7.43
CA TYR A 336 8.50 5.20 7.28
C TYR A 336 7.30 4.49 6.63
N SER A 337 6.06 4.85 6.99
CA SER A 337 4.85 4.23 6.41
C SER A 337 4.57 4.59 4.95
N PHE A 338 5.34 5.49 4.35
CA PHE A 338 5.27 5.87 2.94
C PHE A 338 6.53 5.45 2.16
N LYS A 339 7.40 4.69 2.81
CA LYS A 339 8.69 4.23 2.29
C LYS A 339 8.71 2.71 2.21
N ALA A 340 9.43 2.18 1.23
CA ALA A 340 9.68 0.75 1.11
C ALA A 340 10.42 0.27 2.37
N PRO A 341 10.25 -1.00 2.77
CA PRO A 341 11.02 -1.53 3.89
C PRO A 341 12.52 -1.66 3.58
N PHE A 342 12.93 -1.68 2.30
CA PHE A 342 14.30 -1.95 1.83
C PHE A 342 14.90 -0.82 0.95
N SER A 343 16.20 -0.94 0.66
CA SER A 343 17.05 0.01 -0.07
C SER A 343 16.72 0.14 -1.58
N PRO A 344 17.14 1.24 -2.25
CA PRO A 344 16.75 1.54 -3.63
C PRO A 344 17.41 0.60 -4.66
N GLY A 345 16.62 0.13 -5.63
CA GLY A 345 17.11 -0.65 -6.77
C GLY A 345 16.29 -1.90 -7.08
N SER A 346 15.51 -2.40 -6.12
CA SER A 346 14.53 -3.45 -6.34
C SER A 346 13.38 -2.92 -7.19
N HIS A 347 13.05 -3.65 -8.26
CA HIS A 347 11.91 -3.33 -9.10
C HIS A 347 10.66 -3.88 -8.41
N MET A 348 9.50 -3.20 -8.52
CA MET A 348 8.21 -3.60 -7.91
C MET A 348 7.73 -5.05 -8.19
N ASN A 349 8.43 -5.75 -9.10
CA ASN A 349 8.16 -7.13 -9.50
C ASN A 349 9.11 -8.15 -8.86
N ASP A 350 10.12 -7.72 -8.09
CA ASP A 350 11.12 -8.59 -7.45
C ASP A 350 10.71 -8.91 -6.01
N TRP A 351 9.74 -9.82 -5.84
CA TRP A 351 9.36 -10.42 -4.54
C TRP A 351 9.28 -9.44 -3.35
N GLU A 352 8.74 -8.25 -3.60
CA GLU A 352 8.75 -7.18 -2.62
C GLU A 352 7.62 -7.38 -1.59
N LEU A 353 7.99 -7.36 -0.31
CA LEU A 353 7.02 -7.35 0.79
C LEU A 353 6.10 -6.12 0.66
N PRO A 354 4.80 -6.24 0.98
CA PRO A 354 3.89 -5.12 0.90
C PRO A 354 4.36 -3.94 1.78
N PHE A 355 4.11 -2.72 1.31
CA PHE A 355 4.41 -1.48 2.04
C PHE A 355 3.67 -1.48 3.37
N ASN A 356 4.34 -0.92 4.39
CA ASN A 356 3.77 -0.71 5.71
C ASN A 356 3.31 -2.02 6.40
N THR A 357 4.04 -3.12 6.24
CA THR A 357 3.76 -4.41 6.92
C THR A 357 4.45 -4.55 8.29
N SER A 358 5.55 -3.82 8.53
CA SER A 358 6.27 -3.94 9.80
C SER A 358 5.44 -3.45 11.00
N LYS A 359 5.63 -4.07 12.17
CA LYS A 359 4.95 -3.68 13.42
C LYS A 359 5.20 -2.22 13.77
N GLN A 360 6.42 -1.72 13.53
CA GLN A 360 6.81 -0.33 13.77
C GLN A 360 6.07 0.65 12.85
N ALA A 361 6.01 0.38 11.54
CA ALA A 361 5.29 1.23 10.58
C ALA A 361 3.80 1.35 10.95
N ASN A 362 3.24 0.20 11.31
CA ASN A 362 1.84 0.03 11.66
C ASN A 362 1.43 0.61 13.01
N ALA A 363 2.39 0.90 13.90
CA ALA A 363 2.10 1.51 15.20
C ALA A 363 1.69 2.98 15.07
N GLN A 364 2.20 3.70 14.06
CA GLN A 364 2.00 5.14 13.90
C GLN A 364 0.95 5.50 12.83
N THR A 365 0.55 4.54 11.98
CA THR A 365 -0.40 4.75 10.88
C THR A 365 -1.54 3.72 10.84
N PRO A 366 -2.32 3.55 11.93
CA PRO A 366 -3.39 2.55 12.02
C PRO A 366 -4.40 2.61 10.86
N LEU A 367 -4.64 3.78 10.26
CA LEU A 367 -5.52 3.89 9.10
C LEU A 367 -5.01 3.12 7.87
N LEU A 368 -3.70 3.15 7.61
CA LEU A 368 -3.09 2.52 6.43
C LEU A 368 -3.10 1.00 6.50
N ARG A 369 -3.42 0.43 7.66
CA ARG A 369 -3.65 -1.01 7.86
C ARG A 369 -5.01 -1.48 7.38
N ARG A 370 -5.93 -0.58 7.04
CA ARG A 370 -7.30 -0.94 6.69
C ARG A 370 -7.44 -1.08 5.18
N ALA A 371 -8.01 -2.20 4.75
CA ALA A 371 -8.20 -2.50 3.34
C ALA A 371 -9.14 -1.49 2.64
N TRP A 372 -10.22 -1.06 3.31
CA TRP A 372 -11.09 0.02 2.82
C TRP A 372 -10.32 1.33 2.62
N ALA A 373 -9.50 1.74 3.61
CA ALA A 373 -8.73 2.98 3.53
C ALA A 373 -7.71 2.98 2.39
N PHE A 374 -7.17 1.81 2.02
CA PHE A 374 -6.31 1.68 0.85
C PHE A 374 -7.06 1.98 -0.46
N ALA A 375 -8.25 1.43 -0.65
CA ALA A 375 -9.07 1.73 -1.82
C ALA A 375 -9.46 3.22 -1.86
N GLU A 376 -9.89 3.78 -0.72
CA GLU A 376 -10.20 5.20 -0.58
C GLU A 376 -8.99 6.08 -0.94
N ARG A 377 -7.80 5.70 -0.46
CA ARG A 377 -6.53 6.35 -0.77
C ARG A 377 -6.26 6.34 -2.26
N LEU A 378 -6.30 5.19 -2.93
CA LEU A 378 -6.01 5.08 -4.37
C LEU A 378 -6.96 5.94 -5.22
N ILE A 379 -8.26 5.84 -4.93
CA ILE A 379 -9.35 6.47 -5.71
C ILE A 379 -9.32 8.00 -5.60
N SER A 380 -9.04 8.53 -4.41
CA SER A 380 -9.09 9.97 -4.12
C SER A 380 -8.15 10.78 -5.03
N PRO A 381 -8.52 11.95 -5.58
CA PRO A 381 -7.56 12.78 -6.31
C PRO A 381 -6.40 13.28 -5.43
N ARG A 382 -6.73 13.60 -4.16
CA ARG A 382 -5.79 14.08 -3.14
C ARG A 382 -6.18 13.51 -1.78
N VAL A 383 -5.19 13.16 -0.98
CA VAL A 383 -5.34 12.70 0.41
C VAL A 383 -4.44 13.55 1.28
N LEU A 384 -5.00 14.22 2.29
CA LEU A 384 -4.23 14.93 3.29
C LEU A 384 -4.12 14.04 4.53
N HIS A 385 -2.95 13.43 4.71
CA HIS A 385 -2.63 12.59 5.84
C HIS A 385 -2.24 13.43 7.05
N PHE A 386 -2.95 13.22 8.16
CA PHE A 386 -2.57 13.68 9.48
C PHE A 386 -1.87 12.56 10.23
N THR A 387 -0.53 12.53 10.13
CA THR A 387 0.30 11.56 10.85
C THR A 387 0.61 12.08 12.26
N SER A 388 1.32 11.28 13.07
CA SER A 388 1.82 11.72 14.37
C SER A 388 2.99 12.71 14.27
N SER A 389 3.64 12.81 13.09
CA SER A 389 4.83 13.62 12.88
C SER A 389 4.53 14.94 12.16
N GLU A 390 3.81 14.90 11.05
CA GLU A 390 3.51 16.06 10.20
C GLU A 390 2.31 15.82 9.27
N MET A 391 1.86 16.87 8.58
CA MET A 391 0.91 16.73 7.48
C MET A 391 1.62 16.32 6.19
N ILE A 392 1.02 15.38 5.45
CA ILE A 392 1.52 14.92 4.15
C ILE A 392 0.35 14.94 3.16
N LEU A 393 0.47 15.75 2.10
CA LEU A 393 -0.43 15.67 0.95
C LEU A 393 0.09 14.61 -0.02
N GLU A 394 -0.71 13.59 -0.26
CA GLU A 394 -0.52 12.64 -1.35
C GLU A 394 -1.50 12.95 -2.48
N CYS A 395 -1.03 13.05 -3.71
CA CYS A 395 -1.85 13.30 -4.90
C CYS A 395 -1.54 12.29 -6.01
N ARG A 396 -2.15 12.48 -7.18
CA ARG A 396 -2.00 11.58 -8.35
C ARG A 396 -0.61 11.59 -9.00
N GLU A 397 0.26 12.54 -8.68
CA GLU A 397 1.61 12.64 -9.25
C GLU A 397 2.74 12.57 -8.22
N GLY A 398 2.43 12.68 -6.92
CA GLY A 398 3.46 12.58 -5.89
C GLY A 398 3.00 13.05 -4.51
N PHE A 399 3.98 13.41 -3.69
CA PHE A 399 3.80 13.78 -2.28
C PHE A 399 4.36 15.17 -1.99
N LEU A 400 3.72 15.88 -1.07
CA LEU A 400 4.20 17.12 -0.49
C LEU A 400 4.04 17.04 1.04
N CYS A 401 5.15 17.06 1.78
CA CYS A 401 5.14 17.07 3.24
C CYS A 401 5.61 18.43 3.79
N GLU A 402 5.25 18.77 5.04
CA GLU A 402 5.63 20.04 5.68
C GLU A 402 7.15 20.22 5.76
N CYS A 403 7.90 19.14 6.04
CA CYS A 403 9.36 19.17 6.08
C CYS A 403 10.02 19.15 4.69
N GLY A 404 9.28 18.80 3.63
CA GLY A 404 9.75 18.83 2.23
C GLY A 404 10.74 17.73 1.82
N ARG A 405 10.86 16.63 2.57
CA ARG A 405 11.91 15.60 2.34
C ARG A 405 11.42 14.20 2.00
N ILE A 406 10.11 13.98 1.90
CA ILE A 406 9.55 12.64 1.68
C ILE A 406 10.09 11.94 0.40
N ALA A 407 10.44 12.72 -0.62
CA ALA A 407 11.02 12.23 -1.88
C ALA A 407 12.54 12.40 -1.97
N ASP A 408 13.22 12.85 -0.90
CA ASP A 408 14.65 13.13 -0.92
C ASP A 408 15.47 11.89 -0.49
N SER A 409 16.03 11.22 -1.50
CA SER A 409 16.86 10.02 -1.32
C SER A 409 18.14 10.25 -0.52
N THR A 410 18.59 11.50 -0.35
CA THR A 410 19.76 11.81 0.49
C THR A 410 19.44 11.61 1.98
N TYR A 411 18.19 11.81 2.38
CA TYR A 411 17.76 11.67 3.78
C TYR A 411 17.17 10.29 4.09
N ASP A 412 16.51 9.69 3.11
CA ASP A 412 15.96 8.34 3.20
C ASP A 412 16.04 7.70 1.81
N SER A 413 17.02 6.81 1.64
CA SER A 413 17.32 6.16 0.37
C SER A 413 16.21 5.23 -0.11
N ARG A 414 15.33 4.78 0.79
CA ARG A 414 14.24 3.86 0.47
C ARG A 414 13.27 4.49 -0.51
N THR A 415 12.75 3.66 -1.40
CA THR A 415 11.77 4.09 -2.41
C THR A 415 10.51 4.60 -1.74
N THR A 416 9.94 5.70 -2.24
CA THR A 416 8.65 6.20 -1.78
C THR A 416 7.53 5.47 -2.52
N ASP A 417 6.49 5.04 -1.80
CA ASP A 417 5.34 4.32 -2.38
C ASP A 417 4.73 5.10 -3.56
N SER A 418 4.72 4.48 -4.75
CA SER A 418 4.25 5.08 -6.01
C SER A 418 2.92 4.50 -6.52
N VAL A 419 2.30 3.55 -5.80
CA VAL A 419 1.16 2.76 -6.31
C VAL A 419 0.00 3.62 -6.80
N LYS A 420 -0.26 4.72 -6.08
CA LYS A 420 -1.31 5.66 -6.39
C LYS A 420 -0.99 6.45 -7.66
N GLN A 421 0.25 6.88 -7.82
CA GLN A 421 0.71 7.66 -8.96
C GLN A 421 0.71 6.81 -10.23
N GLU A 422 1.12 5.55 -10.13
CA GLU A 422 1.03 4.57 -11.23
C GLU A 422 -0.41 4.29 -11.64
N PHE A 423 -1.29 4.07 -10.66
CA PHE A 423 -2.73 3.92 -10.87
C PHE A 423 -3.35 5.13 -11.59
N ALA A 424 -3.00 6.34 -11.17
CA ALA A 424 -3.50 7.56 -11.79
C ALA A 424 -2.96 7.78 -13.21
N SER A 425 -1.68 7.47 -13.44
CA SER A 425 -1.02 7.57 -14.74
C SER A 425 -1.68 6.64 -15.77
N LEU A 426 -1.87 5.36 -15.44
CA LEU A 426 -2.49 4.38 -16.34
C LEU A 426 -3.95 4.73 -16.66
N THR A 427 -4.73 5.13 -15.67
CA THR A 427 -6.16 5.39 -15.83
C THR A 427 -6.46 6.70 -16.57
N THR A 428 -5.55 7.68 -16.53
CA THR A 428 -5.72 8.95 -17.25
C THR A 428 -5.29 8.87 -18.72
N ARG A 429 -4.28 8.04 -19.06
CA ARG A 429 -3.82 7.85 -20.45
C ARG A 429 -4.91 7.26 -21.36
N SER A 430 -5.78 6.41 -20.82
CA SER A 430 -6.87 5.78 -21.60
C SER A 430 -8.04 6.74 -21.88
N GLY A 431 -8.30 7.72 -21.00
CA GLY A 431 -9.44 8.64 -21.10
C GLY A 431 -9.42 9.65 -22.26
N LYS A 432 -8.30 9.79 -22.98
CA LYS A 432 -8.16 10.68 -24.16
C LYS A 432 -8.44 9.99 -25.51
N ARG A 433 -8.77 8.70 -25.53
CA ARG A 433 -9.15 8.00 -26.77
C ARG A 433 -10.67 8.06 -26.98
N GLU A 434 -11.11 8.75 -28.03
CA GLU A 434 -12.47 8.57 -28.54
C GLU A 434 -12.68 7.08 -28.91
N PRO A 435 -13.88 6.51 -28.65
CA PRO A 435 -14.17 5.15 -29.02
C PRO A 435 -14.19 5.06 -30.55
N ASN A 436 -13.08 4.62 -31.14
CA ASN A 436 -13.03 4.32 -32.55
C ASN A 436 -14.05 3.20 -32.81
N LYS A 437 -15.16 3.57 -33.46
CA LYS A 437 -16.11 2.62 -34.05
C LYS A 437 -15.42 1.92 -35.22
N ARG A 438 -14.54 0.97 -34.94
CA ARG A 438 -14.17 -0.07 -35.88
C ARG A 438 -14.37 -1.40 -35.19
N THR A 439 -15.26 -2.17 -35.78
CA THR A 439 -15.49 -3.58 -35.52
C THR A 439 -14.22 -4.33 -35.85
N ASP A 440 -13.29 -4.38 -34.90
CA ASP A 440 -12.08 -5.18 -35.05
C ASP A 440 -12.41 -6.62 -34.63
N SER A 441 -12.19 -7.51 -35.59
CA SER A 441 -12.48 -8.94 -35.54
C SER A 441 -11.82 -9.61 -34.33
N LEU A 442 -12.50 -10.61 -33.77
CA LEU A 442 -12.05 -11.44 -32.64
C LEU A 442 -10.62 -12.01 -32.81
N VAL A 443 -10.13 -12.11 -34.05
CA VAL A 443 -8.80 -12.60 -34.40
C VAL A 443 -7.67 -11.70 -33.87
N SER A 444 -7.89 -10.40 -33.68
CA SER A 444 -6.86 -9.46 -33.18
C SER A 444 -6.62 -9.57 -31.67
N GLN A 445 -7.56 -10.14 -30.90
CA GLN A 445 -7.42 -10.32 -29.45
C GLN A 445 -6.67 -11.60 -29.07
N PHE A 446 -6.59 -12.57 -29.99
CA PHE A 446 -5.91 -13.86 -29.75
C PHE A 446 -4.45 -13.90 -30.26
N ALA A 447 -4.00 -12.90 -31.01
CA ALA A 447 -2.64 -12.86 -31.57
C ALA A 447 -1.62 -12.09 -30.68
N ALA A 448 -1.79 -12.12 -29.35
CA ALA A 448 -1.01 -11.29 -28.41
C ALA A 448 0.21 -11.98 -27.77
N THR A 449 0.80 -12.98 -28.44
CA THR A 449 2.13 -13.54 -28.08
C THR A 449 3.21 -13.25 -29.13
N SER A 450 2.94 -12.39 -30.12
CA SER A 450 3.97 -11.89 -31.04
C SER A 450 4.27 -10.42 -30.80
N LEU A 451 5.57 -10.15 -30.58
CA LEU A 451 6.31 -8.90 -30.41
C LEU A 451 5.93 -7.79 -31.41
N THR A 452 4.71 -7.27 -31.35
CA THR A 452 4.31 -6.08 -32.08
C THR A 452 3.96 -4.99 -31.07
N ASN A 453 4.70 -3.88 -31.17
CA ASN A 453 4.57 -2.67 -30.38
C ASN A 453 3.24 -1.94 -30.67
N ASP A 454 2.13 -2.58 -30.36
CA ASP A 454 0.85 -1.87 -30.31
C ASP A 454 0.70 -1.19 -28.95
N VAL A 455 0.67 0.13 -28.96
CA VAL A 455 0.57 0.97 -27.74
C VAL A 455 -0.66 0.61 -26.88
N GLY A 456 -1.66 -0.08 -27.45
CA GLY A 456 -2.83 -0.59 -26.72
C GLY A 456 -2.58 -1.86 -25.90
N THR A 457 -1.75 -2.79 -26.36
CA THR A 457 -1.48 -4.06 -25.65
C THR A 457 -0.55 -3.84 -24.45
N ALA A 458 0.48 -3.01 -24.61
CA ALA A 458 1.38 -2.62 -23.51
C ALA A 458 0.64 -2.00 -22.32
N SER A 459 -0.40 -1.17 -22.56
CA SER A 459 -1.18 -0.56 -21.49
C SER A 459 -2.07 -1.55 -20.73
N ALA A 460 -2.52 -2.64 -21.39
CA ALA A 460 -3.32 -3.66 -20.74
C ALA A 460 -2.45 -4.57 -19.86
N THR A 461 -1.26 -4.96 -20.34
CA THR A 461 -0.30 -5.75 -19.55
C THR A 461 0.13 -4.99 -18.29
N SER A 462 0.54 -3.71 -18.42
CA SER A 462 0.89 -2.90 -17.24
C SER A 462 -0.28 -2.71 -16.27
N ALA A 463 -1.52 -2.71 -16.76
CA ALA A 463 -2.70 -2.65 -15.88
C ALA A 463 -2.95 -3.96 -15.13
N LEU A 464 -2.62 -5.12 -15.72
CA LEU A 464 -2.69 -6.42 -15.04
C LEU A 464 -1.58 -6.58 -14.00
N GLU A 465 -0.36 -6.14 -14.32
CA GLU A 465 0.77 -6.09 -13.38
C GLU A 465 0.42 -5.20 -12.18
N LEU A 466 -0.01 -3.97 -12.44
CA LEU A 466 -0.43 -3.05 -11.38
C LEU A 466 -1.60 -3.62 -10.57
N TRP A 467 -2.58 -4.26 -11.20
CA TRP A 467 -3.69 -4.90 -10.48
C TRP A 467 -3.19 -5.99 -9.53
N SER A 468 -2.23 -6.80 -9.98
CA SER A 468 -1.62 -7.86 -9.16
C SER A 468 -0.96 -7.26 -7.92
N TYR A 469 -0.15 -6.23 -8.11
CA TYR A 469 0.48 -5.49 -7.02
C TYR A 469 -0.53 -4.85 -6.07
N ILE A 470 -1.58 -4.21 -6.61
CA ILE A 470 -2.68 -3.65 -5.81
C ILE A 470 -3.35 -4.75 -4.96
N VAL A 471 -3.53 -5.96 -5.48
CA VAL A 471 -4.11 -7.08 -4.72
C VAL A 471 -3.15 -7.56 -3.63
N THR A 472 -1.84 -7.68 -3.90
CA THR A 472 -0.81 -7.99 -2.89
C THR A 472 -0.86 -7.01 -1.73
N GLU A 473 -0.79 -5.72 -2.05
CA GLU A 473 -0.92 -4.61 -1.13
C GLU A 473 -2.24 -4.70 -0.34
N TYR A 474 -3.36 -4.86 -1.03
CA TYR A 474 -4.69 -4.85 -0.44
C TYR A 474 -4.91 -6.02 0.54
N THR A 475 -4.45 -7.22 0.17
CA THR A 475 -4.61 -8.44 0.98
C THR A 475 -3.69 -8.48 2.20
N ALA A 476 -2.61 -7.70 2.20
CA ALA A 476 -1.78 -7.46 3.39
C ALA A 476 -2.48 -6.62 4.47
N ARG A 477 -3.65 -6.03 4.17
CA ARG A 477 -4.39 -5.13 5.06
C ARG A 477 -5.56 -5.82 5.73
N ASN A 478 -5.92 -5.28 6.89
CA ASN A 478 -6.99 -5.80 7.72
C ASN A 478 -8.37 -5.42 7.17
N LEU A 479 -9.25 -6.41 7.11
CA LEU A 479 -10.70 -6.26 6.98
C LEU A 479 -11.39 -6.70 8.27
N THR A 480 -12.44 -5.98 8.67
CA THR A 480 -13.28 -6.38 9.81
C THR A 480 -14.24 -7.51 9.44
N HIS A 481 -14.68 -7.53 8.18
CA HIS A 481 -15.71 -8.43 7.67
C HIS A 481 -15.22 -9.06 6.38
N ASP A 482 -15.04 -10.37 6.35
CA ASP A 482 -14.48 -11.08 5.19
C ASP A 482 -15.35 -10.89 3.93
N GLU A 483 -16.67 -10.77 4.09
CA GLU A 483 -17.63 -10.57 3.01
C GLU A 483 -17.44 -9.26 2.23
N ASP A 484 -16.72 -8.29 2.79
CA ASP A 484 -16.43 -7.01 2.15
C ASP A 484 -15.18 -7.08 1.26
N ARG A 485 -14.44 -8.19 1.25
CA ARG A 485 -13.12 -8.31 0.59
C ARG A 485 -13.15 -8.00 -0.90
N LEU A 486 -14.18 -8.40 -1.62
CA LEU A 486 -14.32 -8.05 -3.04
C LEU A 486 -14.97 -6.67 -3.24
N LEU A 487 -15.88 -6.29 -2.34
CA LEU A 487 -16.61 -5.03 -2.44
C LEU A 487 -15.71 -3.82 -2.16
N ALA A 488 -14.77 -3.93 -1.22
CA ALA A 488 -13.93 -2.81 -0.82
C ALA A 488 -12.95 -2.35 -1.90
N ILE A 489 -12.52 -3.28 -2.76
CA ILE A 489 -11.62 -2.97 -3.89
C ILE A 489 -12.38 -2.77 -5.23
N ALA A 490 -13.69 -3.05 -5.28
CA ALA A 490 -14.47 -3.00 -6.51
C ALA A 490 -14.40 -1.65 -7.23
N GLY A 491 -14.36 -0.54 -6.48
CA GLY A 491 -14.18 0.80 -7.05
C GLY A 491 -12.87 0.98 -7.81
N VAL A 492 -11.78 0.37 -7.31
CA VAL A 492 -10.46 0.39 -7.97
C VAL A 492 -10.52 -0.40 -9.28
N ALA A 493 -11.10 -1.62 -9.24
CA ALA A 493 -11.30 -2.44 -10.44
C ALA A 493 -12.17 -1.73 -11.49
N LYS A 494 -13.24 -1.06 -11.06
CA LYS A 494 -14.13 -0.32 -11.97
C LYS A 494 -13.39 0.80 -12.73
N ILE A 495 -12.46 1.49 -12.06
CA ILE A 495 -11.63 2.53 -12.68
C ILE A 495 -10.59 1.93 -13.65
N LEU A 496 -10.06 0.72 -13.38
CA LEU A 496 -9.10 0.04 -14.25
C LEU A 496 -9.74 -0.67 -15.45
N SER A 497 -11.00 -1.09 -15.36
CA SER A 497 -11.68 -1.86 -16.41
C SER A 497 -11.63 -1.23 -17.82
N PRO A 498 -11.76 0.11 -17.99
CA PRO A 498 -11.57 0.76 -19.29
C PRO A 498 -10.14 0.64 -19.85
N VAL A 499 -9.13 0.49 -18.99
CA VAL A 499 -7.72 0.34 -19.38
C VAL A 499 -7.43 -1.10 -19.80
N THR A 500 -7.92 -2.08 -19.03
CA THR A 500 -7.75 -3.51 -19.36
C THR A 500 -8.58 -3.94 -20.56
N ASN A 501 -9.64 -3.19 -20.89
CA ASN A 501 -10.64 -3.56 -21.90
C ASN A 501 -11.24 -4.95 -21.67
N ALA A 502 -11.25 -5.40 -20.42
CA ALA A 502 -11.68 -6.72 -19.99
C ALA A 502 -12.85 -6.66 -19.02
N GLY A 503 -13.59 -7.77 -18.93
CA GLY A 503 -14.56 -7.97 -17.86
C GLY A 503 -13.84 -8.22 -16.53
N TYR A 504 -14.55 -8.00 -15.42
CA TYR A 504 -14.06 -8.23 -14.07
C TYR A 504 -15.06 -9.07 -13.29
N ILE A 505 -14.62 -10.22 -12.77
CA ILE A 505 -15.49 -11.17 -12.07
C ILE A 505 -14.76 -11.70 -10.85
N ALA A 506 -15.36 -11.53 -9.67
CA ALA A 506 -14.88 -12.06 -8.40
C ALA A 506 -13.35 -11.92 -8.18
N GLY A 507 -12.79 -10.74 -8.43
CA GLY A 507 -11.36 -10.49 -8.23
C GLY A 507 -10.49 -10.62 -9.48
N HIS A 508 -11.01 -11.18 -10.58
CA HIS A 508 -10.24 -11.58 -11.75
C HIS A 508 -10.66 -10.87 -13.04
N TRP A 509 -9.68 -10.60 -13.91
CA TRP A 509 -9.92 -10.07 -15.25
C TRP A 509 -10.20 -11.20 -16.23
N THR A 510 -11.27 -11.09 -17.01
CA THR A 510 -11.69 -12.16 -17.93
C THR A 510 -10.73 -12.37 -19.10
N SER A 511 -9.77 -11.48 -19.30
CA SER A 511 -8.77 -11.53 -20.37
C SER A 511 -7.47 -12.23 -19.96
N SER A 512 -7.34 -12.69 -18.71
CA SER A 512 -6.10 -13.27 -18.20
C SER A 512 -6.37 -14.54 -17.39
N THR A 513 -5.78 -15.65 -17.84
CA THR A 513 -5.70 -16.93 -17.13
C THR A 513 -4.65 -16.89 -16.03
N LEU A 514 -3.58 -16.11 -16.21
CA LEU A 514 -2.50 -15.93 -15.23
C LEU A 514 -2.99 -15.40 -13.87
N GLY A 515 -4.07 -14.61 -13.86
CA GLY A 515 -4.76 -14.22 -12.63
C GLY A 515 -5.13 -15.42 -11.75
N LEU A 516 -5.43 -16.58 -12.33
CA LEU A 516 -5.75 -17.81 -11.60
C LEU A 516 -4.53 -18.46 -10.91
N LEU A 517 -3.31 -18.01 -11.15
CA LEU A 517 -2.08 -18.54 -10.53
C LEU A 517 -1.69 -17.83 -9.22
N TRP A 518 -2.63 -17.09 -8.62
CA TRP A 518 -2.40 -16.45 -7.34
C TRP A 518 -1.99 -17.45 -6.25
N TYR A 519 -1.27 -17.00 -5.24
CA TYR A 519 -0.85 -17.82 -4.08
C TYR A 519 -0.61 -16.92 -2.85
N PRO A 520 -0.82 -17.42 -1.62
CA PRO A 520 -0.47 -16.68 -0.42
C PRO A 520 1.03 -16.73 -0.15
N ASN A 521 1.59 -15.66 0.46
CA ASN A 521 2.97 -15.66 0.94
C ASN A 521 3.22 -16.79 1.96
N GLU A 522 2.27 -16.95 2.89
CA GLU A 522 2.36 -17.88 4.00
C GLU A 522 1.02 -18.62 4.16
N GLY A 523 0.93 -19.82 3.57
CA GLY A 523 -0.26 -20.67 3.65
C GLY A 523 -0.64 -21.07 5.09
N THR A 524 0.32 -21.08 6.02
CA THR A 524 0.13 -21.42 7.44
C THR A 524 -0.71 -20.39 8.19
N HIS A 525 -0.62 -19.12 7.79
CA HIS A 525 -1.45 -18.03 8.32
C HIS A 525 -2.81 -17.96 7.64
N CYS A 526 -3.01 -18.70 6.55
CA CYS A 526 -4.20 -18.59 5.73
C CYS A 526 -5.41 -19.37 6.27
N ARG A 527 -6.61 -18.86 6.02
CA ARG A 527 -7.88 -19.58 6.22
C ARG A 527 -8.88 -19.25 5.12
N ARG A 528 -9.86 -20.13 4.92
CA ARG A 528 -11.06 -19.84 4.12
C ARG A 528 -12.04 -18.99 4.96
N PRO A 529 -12.56 -17.87 4.44
CA PRO A 529 -13.67 -17.15 5.06
C PRO A 529 -14.90 -18.02 5.31
N LYS A 530 -15.69 -17.68 6.34
CA LYS A 530 -16.97 -18.37 6.58
C LYS A 530 -17.93 -18.06 5.43
N GLN A 531 -18.53 -19.11 4.85
CA GLN A 531 -19.54 -18.97 3.82
C GLN A 531 -20.79 -18.27 4.38
N VAL A 532 -21.22 -17.20 3.72
CA VAL A 532 -22.48 -16.49 4.02
C VAL A 532 -23.41 -16.71 2.84
N LEU A 533 -24.66 -17.12 3.12
CA LEU A 533 -25.66 -17.44 2.12
C LEU A 533 -25.79 -16.29 1.09
N GLY A 534 -25.48 -16.57 -0.18
CA GLY A 534 -25.57 -15.60 -1.28
C GLY A 534 -24.37 -14.66 -1.46
N ARG A 535 -23.27 -14.85 -0.72
CA ARG A 535 -21.99 -14.13 -0.89
C ARG A 535 -20.80 -15.08 -0.80
N ASN A 536 -20.90 -16.23 -1.45
CA ASN A 536 -19.80 -17.19 -1.48
C ASN A 536 -18.74 -16.73 -2.49
N THR A 537 -17.53 -16.50 -2.01
CA THR A 537 -16.38 -16.27 -2.87
C THR A 537 -15.93 -17.60 -3.45
N PRO A 538 -15.85 -17.75 -4.78
CA PRO A 538 -15.51 -19.02 -5.39
C PRO A 538 -14.04 -19.38 -5.13
N SER A 539 -13.71 -20.68 -5.09
CA SER A 539 -12.37 -21.13 -4.69
C SER A 539 -11.24 -20.73 -5.65
N TRP A 540 -11.57 -20.41 -6.90
CA TRP A 540 -10.64 -19.88 -7.90
C TRP A 540 -10.35 -18.38 -7.71
N SER A 541 -11.14 -17.67 -6.91
CA SER A 541 -10.87 -16.28 -6.56
C SER A 541 -9.79 -16.18 -5.49
N TRP A 542 -8.84 -15.24 -5.63
CA TRP A 542 -7.87 -14.92 -4.58
C TRP A 542 -8.55 -14.46 -3.29
N ALA A 543 -9.75 -13.89 -3.38
CA ALA A 543 -10.52 -13.43 -2.23
C ALA A 543 -11.15 -14.60 -1.43
N SER A 544 -10.96 -15.85 -1.87
CA SER A 544 -11.42 -17.04 -1.15
C SER A 544 -10.48 -17.45 -0.01
N VAL A 545 -9.33 -16.79 0.11
CA VAL A 545 -8.33 -17.02 1.17
C VAL A 545 -8.07 -15.71 1.90
N GLU A 546 -7.75 -15.83 3.19
CA GLU A 546 -7.31 -14.70 4.00
C GLU A 546 -6.25 -15.05 5.03
N GLY A 547 -5.51 -14.04 5.50
CA GLY A 547 -4.52 -14.18 6.56
C GLY A 547 -3.09 -13.85 6.12
N SER A 548 -2.82 -13.89 4.82
CA SER A 548 -1.52 -13.58 4.22
C SER A 548 -1.70 -12.74 2.94
N PRO A 549 -0.73 -11.88 2.57
CA PRO A 549 -0.72 -11.22 1.27
C PRO A 549 -0.76 -12.24 0.13
N ILE A 550 -1.48 -11.91 -0.95
CA ILE A 550 -1.62 -12.76 -2.14
C ILE A 550 -0.75 -12.21 -3.27
N PHE A 551 0.09 -13.07 -3.84
CA PHE A 551 1.00 -12.78 -4.95
C PHE A 551 0.52 -13.41 -6.26
N PHE A 552 1.10 -12.96 -7.37
CA PHE A 552 0.83 -13.45 -8.73
C PHE A 552 2.13 -13.52 -9.53
N ASP A 553 2.29 -14.57 -10.33
CA ASP A 553 3.42 -14.71 -11.26
C ASP A 553 3.02 -14.29 -12.67
N ASN A 554 2.94 -12.98 -12.88
CA ASN A 554 2.49 -12.40 -14.15
C ASN A 554 3.63 -11.81 -14.98
N SER A 555 4.83 -11.65 -14.43
CA SER A 555 5.94 -10.92 -15.05
C SER A 555 6.80 -11.74 -16.01
N SER A 556 6.84 -13.07 -15.85
CA SER A 556 7.71 -13.98 -16.62
C SER A 556 6.96 -15.16 -17.27
N ALA A 557 5.64 -15.18 -17.13
CA ALA A 557 4.78 -16.32 -17.38
C ALA A 557 4.18 -16.29 -18.80
N ILE A 558 4.39 -17.38 -19.57
CA ILE A 558 3.83 -17.60 -20.90
C ILE A 558 2.62 -18.54 -20.79
N ASP A 559 1.44 -18.08 -21.23
CA ASP A 559 0.19 -18.85 -21.20
C ASP A 559 0.31 -20.14 -22.01
N LEU A 560 0.14 -21.29 -21.34
CA LEU A 560 0.16 -22.63 -21.92
C LEU A 560 -1.25 -23.01 -22.40
N ALA A 561 -1.60 -22.69 -23.65
CA ALA A 561 -2.83 -23.13 -24.35
C ALA A 561 -4.05 -23.33 -23.41
N CYS A 562 -4.26 -22.39 -22.48
CA CYS A 562 -5.28 -22.45 -21.45
C CYS A 562 -6.34 -21.39 -21.75
N SER A 563 -7.59 -21.67 -21.42
CA SER A 563 -8.67 -20.71 -21.61
C SER A 563 -9.65 -20.81 -20.46
N ALA A 564 -9.97 -19.66 -19.87
CA ALA A 564 -10.98 -19.55 -18.83
C ALA A 564 -12.23 -18.88 -19.41
N THR A 565 -13.37 -19.55 -19.26
CA THR A 565 -14.67 -19.02 -19.66
C THR A 565 -15.54 -18.83 -18.43
N PHE A 566 -16.17 -17.66 -18.35
CA PHE A 566 -16.97 -17.28 -17.19
C PHE A 566 -18.44 -17.31 -17.61
N PRO A 567 -19.27 -18.25 -17.09
CA PRO A 567 -20.67 -18.38 -17.47
C PRO A 567 -21.45 -17.10 -17.15
N VAL A 568 -22.17 -16.59 -18.16
CA VAL A 568 -22.92 -15.34 -18.07
C VAL A 568 -24.42 -15.63 -18.05
N ASN A 569 -25.10 -15.22 -16.99
CA ASN A 569 -26.56 -15.12 -17.02
C ASN A 569 -26.97 -13.76 -17.60
N GLY A 570 -27.08 -13.67 -18.93
CA GLY A 570 -27.72 -12.53 -19.62
C GLY A 570 -26.88 -11.79 -20.68
N SER A 571 -27.58 -11.14 -21.61
CA SER A 571 -27.05 -10.48 -22.79
C SER A 571 -26.59 -9.03 -22.54
N GLN A 572 -25.35 -8.80 -22.10
CA GLN A 572 -24.72 -7.47 -22.16
C GLN A 572 -23.21 -7.52 -22.40
N SER A 573 -22.71 -6.55 -23.18
CA SER A 573 -21.30 -6.30 -23.49
C SER A 573 -20.53 -5.77 -22.27
N ARG A 574 -19.39 -6.41 -21.94
CA ARG A 574 -18.48 -6.18 -20.79
C ARG A 574 -19.08 -6.55 -19.42
N ILE A 575 -18.62 -7.67 -18.88
CA ILE A 575 -19.07 -8.24 -17.59
C ILE A 575 -18.37 -7.51 -16.45
N PHE A 576 -19.12 -6.91 -15.51
CA PHE A 576 -18.57 -6.38 -14.26
C PHE A 576 -19.38 -6.94 -13.08
N SER A 577 -18.86 -7.99 -12.45
CA SER A 577 -19.48 -8.72 -11.35
C SER A 577 -18.49 -8.88 -10.19
N PRO A 578 -18.29 -7.82 -9.39
CA PRO A 578 -17.20 -7.80 -8.41
C PRO A 578 -17.38 -8.82 -7.29
N ALA A 579 -18.62 -9.12 -6.88
CA ALA A 579 -18.91 -9.98 -5.73
C ALA A 579 -19.59 -11.32 -6.06
N SER A 580 -19.98 -11.54 -7.32
CA SER A 580 -20.67 -12.77 -7.75
C SER A 580 -19.81 -13.50 -8.77
N GLY A 581 -19.49 -14.76 -8.48
CA GLY A 581 -18.85 -15.70 -9.39
C GLY A 581 -19.24 -17.11 -8.99
N ASP A 582 -20.16 -17.74 -9.73
CA ASP A 582 -20.67 -19.07 -9.36
C ASP A 582 -19.67 -20.15 -9.72
N THR A 583 -19.22 -20.15 -10.97
CA THR A 583 -18.23 -21.10 -11.48
C THR A 583 -17.38 -20.47 -12.56
N VAL A 584 -16.18 -20.98 -12.77
CA VAL A 584 -15.38 -20.75 -14.00
C VAL A 584 -15.22 -22.07 -14.74
N GLU A 585 -15.39 -22.05 -16.05
CA GLU A 585 -15.11 -23.19 -16.92
C GLU A 585 -13.71 -23.02 -17.50
N LEU A 586 -12.76 -23.78 -16.96
CA LEU A 586 -11.38 -23.81 -17.39
C LEU A 586 -11.20 -24.91 -18.43
N SER A 587 -10.68 -24.57 -19.60
CA SER A 587 -10.39 -25.49 -20.69
C SER A 587 -8.90 -25.45 -21.02
N ALA A 588 -8.22 -26.58 -20.80
CA ALA A 588 -6.77 -26.70 -20.95
C ALA A 588 -6.41 -27.97 -21.72
N ALA A 589 -5.36 -27.89 -22.54
CA ALA A 589 -4.77 -29.07 -23.19
C ALA A 589 -3.92 -29.89 -22.21
N MET A 590 -3.29 -29.22 -21.24
CA MET A 590 -2.37 -29.82 -20.26
C MET A 590 -3.06 -29.99 -18.91
N ALA A 591 -3.81 -31.07 -18.76
CA ALA A 591 -4.47 -31.39 -17.50
C ALA A 591 -4.39 -32.88 -17.20
N THR A 592 -4.19 -33.21 -15.93
CA THR A 592 -4.01 -34.60 -15.55
C THR A 592 -4.27 -34.96 -14.09
N ASP A 593 -4.58 -36.23 -13.87
CA ASP A 593 -4.73 -36.86 -12.57
C ASP A 593 -3.35 -37.11 -11.91
N VAL A 594 -3.22 -36.67 -10.67
CA VAL A 594 -2.03 -36.83 -9.82
C VAL A 594 -2.43 -37.43 -8.48
N THR A 595 -1.52 -38.15 -7.84
CA THR A 595 -1.75 -38.74 -6.51
C THR A 595 -1.17 -37.84 -5.44
N PHE A 596 -1.99 -37.43 -4.46
CA PHE A 596 -1.55 -36.63 -3.33
C PHE A 596 -0.91 -37.51 -2.25
N SER A 597 0.21 -37.07 -1.66
CA SER A 597 0.76 -37.63 -0.42
C SER A 597 1.12 -36.53 0.58
N GLU A 598 1.11 -36.90 1.86
CA GLU A 598 1.64 -36.09 2.97
C GLU A 598 2.80 -36.90 3.56
N ASP A 599 4.02 -36.42 3.33
CA ASP A 599 5.26 -37.13 3.68
C ASP A 599 5.70 -36.81 5.11
N ALA A 600 5.53 -35.54 5.51
CA ALA A 600 5.69 -35.06 6.87
C ALA A 600 4.59 -34.01 7.18
N PRO A 601 4.41 -33.61 8.45
CA PRO A 601 3.39 -32.61 8.80
C PRO A 601 3.59 -31.29 8.04
N ASN A 602 2.62 -30.92 7.21
CA ASN A 602 2.66 -29.76 6.31
C ASN A 602 3.60 -29.87 5.10
N GLU A 603 4.18 -31.04 4.84
CA GLU A 603 4.95 -31.32 3.62
C GLU A 603 4.10 -32.20 2.70
N TYR A 604 3.69 -31.62 1.57
CA TYR A 604 2.74 -32.24 0.66
C TYR A 604 3.38 -32.45 -0.71
N LEU A 605 3.14 -33.62 -1.31
CA LEU A 605 3.65 -33.96 -2.63
C LEU A 605 2.52 -34.36 -3.58
N LEU A 606 2.77 -34.16 -4.87
CA LEU A 606 1.96 -34.70 -5.96
C LEU A 606 2.83 -35.65 -6.78
N THR A 607 2.35 -36.87 -6.99
CA THR A 607 3.08 -37.90 -7.72
C THR A 607 2.31 -38.38 -8.93
N ARG A 608 3.01 -38.50 -10.06
CA ARG A 608 2.53 -39.19 -11.26
C ARG A 608 3.70 -39.85 -11.98
N ASN A 609 3.47 -41.06 -12.48
CA ASN A 609 4.45 -41.83 -13.27
C ASN A 609 5.83 -41.97 -12.58
N GLY A 610 5.86 -42.03 -11.25
CA GLY A 610 7.11 -42.15 -10.48
C GLY A 610 7.89 -40.85 -10.32
N ILE A 611 7.32 -39.71 -10.72
CA ILE A 611 7.85 -38.37 -10.44
C ILE A 611 7.00 -37.66 -9.41
N SER A 612 7.64 -37.14 -8.37
CA SER A 612 7.05 -36.34 -7.31
C SER A 612 7.50 -34.88 -7.41
N VAL A 613 6.57 -33.98 -7.11
CA VAL A 613 6.79 -32.53 -7.00
C VAL A 613 6.16 -32.00 -5.73
N GLU A 614 6.74 -30.94 -5.18
CA GLU A 614 6.17 -30.25 -4.02
C GLU A 614 4.80 -29.64 -4.37
N PHE A 615 3.88 -29.73 -3.41
CA PHE A 615 2.56 -29.14 -3.51
C PHE A 615 2.38 -28.03 -2.49
N GLN A 616 1.91 -26.88 -2.97
CA GLN A 616 1.59 -25.73 -2.15
C GLN A 616 0.06 -25.55 -2.06
N PRO A 617 -0.58 -25.99 -0.97
CA PRO A 617 -2.00 -25.75 -0.75
C PRO A 617 -2.29 -24.27 -0.51
N ASP A 618 -3.52 -23.84 -0.87
CA ASP A 618 -4.00 -22.48 -0.59
C ASP A 618 -4.05 -22.17 0.94
N VAL A 619 -4.17 -23.22 1.77
CA VAL A 619 -4.27 -23.13 3.24
C VAL A 619 -3.54 -24.31 3.87
N ILE A 620 -2.64 -24.01 4.82
CA ILE A 620 -1.83 -25.00 5.56
C ILE A 620 -2.16 -24.91 7.07
N PRO A 621 -2.38 -26.04 7.77
CA PRO A 621 -2.63 -27.37 7.22
C PRO A 621 -3.95 -27.41 6.43
N ILE A 622 -4.03 -28.33 5.46
CA ILE A 622 -5.22 -28.53 4.63
C ILE A 622 -6.42 -28.91 5.52
N ARG A 623 -7.55 -28.20 5.37
CA ARG A 623 -8.70 -28.34 6.27
C ARG A 623 -10.03 -28.00 5.61
N GLY A 624 -11.13 -28.36 6.26
CA GLY A 624 -12.48 -28.04 5.80
C GLY A 624 -12.83 -28.74 4.49
N GLU A 625 -13.40 -28.00 3.53
CA GLU A 625 -13.75 -28.52 2.21
C GLU A 625 -12.51 -28.89 1.37
N ASP A 626 -11.36 -28.30 1.67
CA ASP A 626 -10.11 -28.52 0.95
C ASP A 626 -9.43 -29.83 1.39
N MET A 627 -9.81 -30.44 2.51
CA MET A 627 -9.18 -31.63 3.09
C MET A 627 -8.98 -32.77 2.07
N VAL A 628 -7.74 -33.16 1.81
CA VAL A 628 -7.36 -34.26 0.92
C VAL A 628 -6.71 -35.37 1.75
N LYS A 629 -6.96 -36.64 1.41
CA LYS A 629 -6.29 -37.78 2.07
C LYS A 629 -5.09 -38.25 1.24
N SER A 630 -4.01 -38.68 1.89
CA SER A 630 -2.91 -39.36 1.20
C SER A 630 -3.44 -40.55 0.38
N GLY A 631 -3.01 -40.63 -0.88
CA GLY A 631 -3.51 -41.56 -1.90
C GLY A 631 -4.75 -41.09 -2.68
N GLU A 632 -5.34 -39.93 -2.36
CA GLU A 632 -6.47 -39.36 -3.11
C GLU A 632 -5.98 -38.73 -4.43
N THR A 633 -6.79 -38.87 -5.48
CA THR A 633 -6.50 -38.32 -6.80
C THR A 633 -6.96 -36.87 -6.90
N LEU A 634 -6.04 -35.98 -7.28
CA LEU A 634 -6.31 -34.58 -7.63
C LEU A 634 -6.08 -34.37 -9.13
N VAL A 635 -6.54 -33.24 -9.67
CA VAL A 635 -6.26 -32.85 -11.05
C VAL A 635 -5.32 -31.65 -11.05
N CYS A 636 -4.17 -31.78 -11.70
CA CYS A 636 -3.29 -30.66 -11.99
C CYS A 636 -3.59 -30.11 -13.39
N VAL A 637 -3.83 -28.82 -13.49
CA VAL A 637 -4.01 -28.11 -14.78
C VAL A 637 -2.86 -27.13 -14.93
N LEU A 638 -1.99 -27.36 -15.92
CA LEU A 638 -0.89 -26.45 -16.21
C LEU A 638 -1.44 -25.22 -16.94
N VAL A 639 -1.04 -24.03 -16.48
CA VAL A 639 -1.54 -22.75 -16.98
C VAL A 639 -0.42 -21.94 -17.62
N SER A 640 0.81 -22.07 -17.12
CA SER A 640 1.91 -21.26 -17.62
C SER A 640 3.27 -21.94 -17.42
N MET A 641 4.25 -21.48 -18.20
CA MET A 641 5.68 -21.74 -17.96
C MET A 641 6.46 -20.42 -17.87
N SER A 642 7.54 -20.39 -17.10
CA SER A 642 8.43 -19.22 -17.01
C SER A 642 9.64 -19.35 -17.95
N PHE A 643 10.28 -18.22 -18.28
CA PHE A 643 11.54 -18.20 -19.05
C PHE A 643 12.72 -18.89 -18.36
N ARG A 644 12.62 -19.23 -17.07
CA ARG A 644 13.66 -19.90 -16.26
C ARG A 644 13.35 -21.38 -15.99
N SER A 645 12.56 -22.02 -16.86
CA SER A 645 12.18 -23.44 -16.78
C SER A 645 11.36 -23.80 -15.54
N SER A 646 10.44 -22.94 -15.08
CA SER A 646 9.46 -23.33 -14.07
C SER A 646 8.08 -23.56 -14.68
N ILE A 647 7.39 -24.59 -14.20
CA ILE A 647 6.04 -24.96 -14.64
C ILE A 647 5.05 -24.55 -13.56
N LEU A 648 4.01 -23.83 -13.98
CA LEU A 648 2.99 -23.28 -13.11
C LEU A 648 1.61 -23.86 -13.45
N GLY A 649 0.90 -24.29 -12.42
CA GLY A 649 -0.42 -24.87 -12.57
C GLY A 649 -1.31 -24.64 -11.37
N ILE A 650 -2.59 -24.94 -11.55
CA ILE A 650 -3.57 -24.97 -10.48
C ILE A 650 -3.92 -26.42 -10.13
N VAL A 651 -4.16 -26.68 -8.86
CA VAL A 651 -4.50 -28.02 -8.36
C VAL A 651 -5.96 -28.04 -7.93
N LEU A 652 -6.71 -28.95 -8.55
CA LEU A 652 -8.16 -29.07 -8.43
C LEU A 652 -8.54 -30.36 -7.71
N LYS A 653 -9.44 -30.23 -6.75
CA LYS A 653 -10.10 -31.37 -6.10
C LYS A 653 -11.49 -31.59 -6.68
N LYS A 654 -11.82 -32.82 -7.03
CA LYS A 654 -13.16 -33.18 -7.52
C LYS A 654 -14.16 -33.21 -6.37
N MET A 655 -15.27 -32.49 -6.51
CA MET A 655 -16.35 -32.44 -5.54
C MET A 655 -17.32 -33.60 -5.72
N ARG A 656 -17.87 -34.11 -4.60
CA ARG A 656 -18.91 -35.16 -4.60
C ARG A 656 -20.29 -34.56 -4.86
N THR A 657 -20.51 -34.04 -6.07
CA THR A 657 -21.77 -33.42 -6.50
C THR A 657 -22.46 -34.21 -7.62
N LYS A 658 -23.75 -33.95 -7.87
CA LYS A 658 -24.53 -34.61 -8.94
C LYS A 658 -23.98 -34.34 -10.35
N SER A 659 -23.31 -33.21 -10.55
CA SER A 659 -22.55 -32.83 -11.75
C SER A 659 -21.06 -32.78 -11.41
N PRO A 660 -20.15 -33.08 -12.36
CA PRO A 660 -18.71 -32.93 -12.14
C PRO A 660 -18.39 -31.45 -11.89
N ALA A 661 -17.95 -31.15 -10.67
CA ALA A 661 -17.50 -29.83 -10.23
C ALA A 661 -16.18 -29.99 -9.48
N TYR A 662 -15.34 -28.97 -9.58
CA TYR A 662 -13.99 -28.96 -9.04
C TYR A 662 -13.80 -27.77 -8.10
N ARG A 663 -12.88 -27.92 -7.14
CA ARG A 663 -12.52 -26.86 -6.21
C ARG A 663 -11.02 -26.58 -6.26
N ARG A 664 -10.68 -25.29 -6.33
CA ARG A 664 -9.40 -24.67 -5.98
C ARG A 664 -8.83 -25.21 -4.67
N VAL A 665 -7.79 -26.05 -4.65
CA VAL A 665 -7.15 -26.47 -3.37
C VAL A 665 -5.70 -26.01 -3.21
N GLY A 666 -5.05 -25.61 -4.29
CA GLY A 666 -3.70 -25.07 -4.24
C GLY A 666 -3.13 -24.77 -5.61
N ARG A 667 -1.84 -24.50 -5.60
CA ARG A 667 -1.03 -24.21 -6.77
C ARG A 667 0.07 -25.25 -6.91
N LEU A 668 0.49 -25.50 -8.15
CA LEU A 668 1.73 -26.17 -8.49
C LEU A 668 2.73 -25.13 -9.00
N GLU A 669 3.93 -25.16 -8.44
CA GLU A 669 5.11 -24.49 -8.99
C GLU A 669 6.26 -25.49 -8.93
N CYS A 670 6.81 -25.83 -10.09
CA CYS A 670 7.85 -26.85 -10.21
C CYS A 670 9.05 -26.25 -10.94
N TYR A 671 10.19 -26.20 -10.27
CA TYR A 671 11.51 -25.90 -10.84
C TYR A 671 12.31 -27.17 -11.09
N GLU A 672 12.16 -28.12 -10.19
CA GLU A 672 12.85 -29.40 -10.17
C GLU A 672 11.88 -30.50 -9.74
N CYS A 673 12.10 -31.73 -10.20
CA CYS A 673 11.26 -32.88 -9.88
C CYS A 673 12.07 -34.10 -9.44
N LEU A 674 11.48 -34.91 -8.56
CA LEU A 674 12.14 -36.03 -7.89
C LEU A 674 11.64 -37.38 -8.40
N ARG A 675 12.56 -38.31 -8.67
CA ARG A 675 12.21 -39.71 -8.99
C ARG A 675 11.94 -40.52 -7.73
N VAL A 676 10.74 -41.08 -7.64
CA VAL A 676 10.32 -41.92 -6.51
C VAL A 676 11.24 -43.14 -6.39
N GLY A 677 11.84 -43.32 -5.21
CA GLY A 677 12.66 -44.48 -4.87
C GLY A 677 14.09 -44.45 -5.41
N LYS A 678 14.57 -43.29 -5.88
CA LYS A 678 15.99 -43.07 -6.24
C LYS A 678 16.55 -41.89 -5.43
N GLU A 679 17.77 -42.02 -4.94
CA GLU A 679 18.54 -40.93 -4.30
C GLU A 679 19.33 -40.09 -5.34
N ASP A 680 18.92 -40.13 -6.62
CA ASP A 680 19.59 -39.39 -7.69
C ASP A 680 19.32 -37.88 -7.56
N ASP A 681 20.18 -37.06 -8.18
CA ASP A 681 20.00 -35.61 -8.28
C ASP A 681 18.63 -35.26 -8.94
N PRO A 682 17.94 -34.20 -8.48
CA PRO A 682 16.68 -33.76 -9.05
C PRO A 682 16.78 -33.48 -10.56
N GLU A 683 15.73 -33.84 -11.32
CA GLU A 683 15.63 -33.50 -12.74
C GLU A 683 15.01 -32.09 -12.90
N ASP A 684 15.28 -31.42 -14.03
CA ASP A 684 14.68 -30.13 -14.33
C ASP A 684 13.15 -30.21 -14.55
N ALA A 685 12.48 -29.06 -14.59
CA ALA A 685 11.04 -29.05 -14.85
C ALA A 685 10.69 -29.53 -16.28
N GLU A 686 11.61 -29.51 -17.26
CA GLU A 686 11.33 -30.04 -18.59
C GLU A 686 11.05 -31.54 -18.54
N ALA A 687 11.77 -32.28 -17.67
CA ALA A 687 11.49 -33.69 -17.40
C ALA A 687 10.06 -33.92 -16.87
N LEU A 688 9.47 -32.95 -16.14
CA LEU A 688 8.07 -33.07 -15.71
C LEU A 688 7.13 -33.25 -16.90
N PHE A 689 7.38 -32.58 -18.02
CA PHE A 689 6.57 -32.76 -19.23
C PHE A 689 6.69 -34.17 -19.80
N GLU A 690 7.91 -34.71 -19.91
CA GLU A 690 8.11 -36.06 -20.43
C GLU A 690 7.42 -37.12 -19.55
N HIS A 691 7.51 -36.96 -18.23
CA HIS A 691 6.99 -37.96 -17.30
C HIS A 691 5.50 -37.81 -17.05
N TRP A 692 5.00 -36.60 -16.87
CA TRP A 692 3.58 -36.37 -16.63
C TRP A 692 2.82 -36.35 -17.95
N PHE A 693 3.31 -35.71 -19.00
CA PHE A 693 2.59 -35.62 -20.28
C PHE A 693 3.36 -36.33 -21.42
N PRO A 694 3.66 -37.64 -21.30
CA PRO A 694 4.42 -38.38 -22.31
C PRO A 694 3.73 -38.39 -23.67
N GLU A 695 2.43 -38.09 -23.72
CA GLU A 695 1.70 -37.91 -24.96
C GLU A 695 2.06 -36.61 -25.71
N VAL A 696 2.76 -35.65 -25.12
CA VAL A 696 3.13 -34.35 -25.72
C VAL A 696 4.61 -34.37 -26.14
N ASP A 697 4.86 -34.75 -27.39
CA ASP A 697 6.23 -34.78 -27.94
C ASP A 697 6.77 -33.37 -28.30
N ASP A 698 5.88 -32.41 -28.58
CA ASP A 698 6.23 -31.06 -29.04
C ASP A 698 5.21 -30.03 -28.50
N MET A 699 5.68 -29.04 -27.75
CA MET A 699 4.86 -27.98 -27.18
C MET A 699 4.16 -27.11 -28.25
N THR A 700 4.71 -27.00 -29.46
CA THR A 700 4.10 -26.23 -30.54
C THR A 700 2.77 -26.82 -31.02
N GLN A 701 2.49 -28.08 -30.69
CA GLN A 701 1.25 -28.78 -31.05
C GLN A 701 0.16 -28.68 -29.96
N LEU A 702 0.40 -27.97 -28.86
CA LEU A 702 -0.54 -27.88 -27.74
C LEU A 702 -1.92 -27.36 -28.14
N ASP A 703 -1.99 -26.43 -29.10
CA ASP A 703 -3.25 -25.88 -29.60
C ASP A 703 -4.10 -26.89 -30.39
N GLU A 704 -3.47 -27.94 -30.92
CA GLU A 704 -4.14 -28.98 -31.72
C GLU A 704 -4.64 -30.15 -30.85
N ARG A 705 -4.25 -30.19 -29.57
CA ARG A 705 -4.60 -31.27 -28.65
C ARG A 705 -6.04 -31.15 -28.12
N PRO A 706 -6.69 -32.29 -27.82
CA PRO A 706 -8.02 -32.27 -27.22
C PRO A 706 -7.97 -31.61 -25.84
N ARG A 707 -8.76 -30.56 -25.67
CA ARG A 707 -8.83 -29.80 -24.41
C ARG A 707 -9.79 -30.49 -23.43
N GLN A 708 -9.39 -30.55 -22.17
CA GLN A 708 -10.24 -31.00 -21.07
C GLN A 708 -10.90 -29.79 -20.40
N THR A 709 -12.18 -29.91 -20.04
CA THR A 709 -12.94 -28.82 -19.42
C THR A 709 -13.28 -29.13 -17.97
N PHE A 710 -12.97 -28.17 -17.09
CA PHE A 710 -13.16 -28.25 -15.65
C PHE A 710 -14.07 -27.12 -15.18
N LYS A 711 -15.19 -27.47 -14.56
CA LYS A 711 -16.08 -26.49 -13.93
C LYS A 711 -15.68 -26.29 -12.48
N ILE A 712 -15.05 -25.15 -12.18
CA ILE A 712 -14.48 -24.84 -10.87
C ILE A 712 -15.45 -23.93 -10.10
N ILE A 713 -15.78 -24.30 -8.86
CA ILE A 713 -16.71 -23.58 -7.95
C ILE A 713 -15.99 -22.66 -6.97
#